data_AF-A0A374BSY6-F1
#
_entry.id   AF-A0A374BSY6-F1
#
_cell.length_a   1.000
_cell.length_b   1.000
_cell.length_c   1.000
_cell.angle_alpha   90.00
_cell.angle_beta   90.00
_cell.angle_gamma   90.00
#
_symmetry.space_group_name_H-M   'P 1'
#
loop_
_entity.id
_entity.type
_entity.pdbx_description
1 polymer ?
#
loop_
_entity_poly.entity_id
_entity_poly.type
_entity_poly.pdbx_seq_one_letter_code
_entity_poly.pdbx_strand_id
1 'polypeptide(L)'
;MNILMFLAALAVITLGHFFRIRRWKSFISVYEDSHDSDLMFCTGIGYLVDNVLPFHVGDIVRAAIIGKKLKNGVAFSLAVIIIDRILDVFVVAFIYGTIFFASGKNLMNFIFFTGFSALLLLFLWLSVTFSKRFKKCVLVFSSIFNTKIQLCILEFVWSFICTIRNTVKKIDKAKLILRTFCMWSCYILSYLMYSKSLENTSFVEVFNNMFSIDSYSPFVDYIRHGFSHYYFIFLLFNFLTCVSIIVVAFFQKFKNKSSENKEELIIPYTNENSILDFLKIYFSDIRDKNYIDRFLEINKDVIILRNCSAGSNATTLQCIKSGRMVYRKYAFGSDGEKLFEQVKWLQNNKDQLYVTEILDAYQKNNVCYYDMPYLGDSIGLFDYIHSMPLESSWRIMESVVSDLESNYSKKYSCKADADTIKQYYDKKIRSNIDKIMNAHVLSELTNYEKVVINGETYDNLTMFLDKLYSFEFWKEIFENDYYSDIHGDLTVENIVCNINYPKGYYLIDPNGGNIHSSPNLDYSKLLQSLHGNYEFFMHTAKVKVNKNEISFKITRTTSYDVLYKRLDKYLKDTFDAKRVKSIYFHEIVHWLRLMPYKINNDSDRAAMFYAGLVMVVNDIFEEFDNIDKRIGIKACNV
;
A
#
# COMPACT_ATOMS: atom_id res chain seq x y z
N MET A 1 17.14 56.95 -22.94
CA MET A 1 17.17 55.45 -22.83
C MET A 1 18.13 54.84 -23.87
N ASN A 2 19.12 54.05 -23.45
CA ASN A 2 20.03 53.34 -24.36
C ASN A 2 19.44 51.98 -24.78
N ILE A 3 18.92 51.91 -26.00
CA ILE A 3 18.22 50.75 -26.55
C ILE A 3 19.12 49.50 -26.63
N LEU A 4 20.40 49.67 -26.97
CA LEU A 4 21.32 48.53 -27.08
C LEU A 4 21.52 47.84 -25.73
N MET A 5 21.72 48.63 -24.67
CA MET A 5 21.85 48.11 -23.30
C MET A 5 20.54 47.46 -22.80
N PHE A 6 19.39 48.01 -23.18
CA PHE A 6 18.08 47.44 -22.86
C PHE A 6 17.87 46.07 -23.53
N LEU A 7 18.19 45.94 -24.83
CA LEU A 7 18.09 44.66 -25.56
C LEU A 7 19.11 43.63 -25.05
N ALA A 8 20.32 44.07 -24.70
CA ALA A 8 21.32 43.20 -24.07
C ALA A 8 20.85 42.69 -22.71
N ALA A 9 20.27 43.55 -21.86
CA ALA A 9 19.65 43.16 -20.61
C ALA A 9 18.56 42.10 -20.84
N LEU A 10 17.68 42.33 -21.83
CA LEU A 10 16.62 41.39 -22.18
C LEU A 10 17.18 40.01 -22.58
N ALA A 11 18.22 39.95 -23.42
CA ALA A 11 18.83 38.69 -23.81
C ALA A 11 19.47 37.94 -22.62
N VAL A 12 20.14 38.68 -21.72
CA VAL A 12 20.81 38.10 -20.55
C VAL A 12 19.80 37.60 -19.51
N ILE A 13 18.69 38.32 -19.27
CA ILE A 13 17.64 37.83 -18.35
C ILE A 13 16.97 36.56 -18.88
N THR A 14 16.70 36.47 -20.19
CA THR A 14 16.16 35.24 -20.81
C THR A 14 17.11 34.06 -20.62
N LEU A 15 18.43 34.29 -20.74
CA LEU A 15 19.43 33.26 -20.45
C LEU A 15 19.45 32.87 -18.96
N GLY A 16 19.27 33.83 -18.05
CA GLY A 16 19.09 33.56 -16.62
C GLY A 16 17.90 32.63 -16.36
N HIS A 17 16.76 32.89 -16.99
CA HIS A 17 15.57 32.04 -16.88
C HIS A 17 15.78 30.63 -17.47
N PHE A 18 16.62 30.49 -18.51
CA PHE A 18 17.02 29.16 -19.00
C PHE A 18 17.74 28.34 -17.92
N PHE A 19 18.69 28.95 -17.18
CA PHE A 19 19.35 28.28 -16.05
C PHE A 19 18.38 27.97 -14.91
N ARG A 20 17.43 28.87 -14.63
CA ARG A 20 16.37 28.64 -13.65
C ARG A 20 15.55 27.40 -13.99
N ILE A 21 15.18 27.24 -15.25
CA ILE A 21 14.36 26.11 -15.69
C ILE A 21 15.15 24.81 -15.62
N ARG A 22 16.43 24.83 -15.94
CA ARG A 22 17.31 23.67 -15.74
C ARG A 22 17.48 23.32 -14.26
N ARG A 23 17.53 24.31 -13.37
CA ARG A 23 17.52 24.12 -11.92
C ARG A 23 16.19 23.51 -11.45
N TRP A 24 15.08 24.05 -11.93
CA TRP A 24 13.75 23.54 -11.60
C TRP A 24 13.57 22.09 -12.08
N LYS A 25 14.00 21.79 -13.30
CA LYS A 25 13.98 20.43 -13.88
C LYS A 25 14.75 19.42 -13.03
N SER A 26 15.87 19.80 -12.40
CA SER A 26 16.61 18.87 -11.53
C SER A 26 15.79 18.35 -10.34
N PHE A 27 14.82 19.12 -9.85
CA PHE A 27 13.94 18.65 -8.77
C PHE A 27 12.86 17.71 -9.30
N ILE A 28 12.33 17.98 -10.50
CA ILE A 28 11.29 17.15 -11.15
C ILE A 28 11.88 15.81 -11.60
N SER A 29 13.06 15.82 -12.24
CA SER A 29 13.73 14.64 -12.82
C SER A 29 14.14 13.57 -11.82
N VAL A 30 13.96 13.83 -10.52
CA VAL A 30 14.13 12.83 -9.46
C VAL A 30 13.01 11.78 -9.48
N TYR A 31 11.83 12.17 -9.97
CA TYR A 31 10.62 11.35 -9.95
C TYR A 31 10.10 11.08 -11.36
N GLU A 32 10.09 12.09 -12.23
CA GLU A 32 9.55 11.96 -13.57
C GLU A 32 10.27 12.87 -14.57
N ASP A 33 10.22 12.50 -15.85
CA ASP A 33 10.75 13.32 -16.91
C ASP A 33 9.79 14.45 -17.30
N SER A 34 10.37 15.58 -17.73
CA SER A 34 9.62 16.75 -18.15
C SER A 34 10.26 17.43 -19.35
N HIS A 35 9.42 18.05 -20.19
CA HIS A 35 9.85 18.75 -21.38
C HIS A 35 10.26 20.19 -21.04
N ASP A 36 11.46 20.60 -21.46
CA ASP A 36 11.98 21.95 -21.23
C ASP A 36 11.02 23.03 -21.78
N SER A 37 10.38 22.77 -22.93
CA SER A 37 9.41 23.68 -23.54
C SER A 37 8.17 23.91 -22.68
N ASP A 38 7.68 22.86 -22.01
CA ASP A 38 6.53 22.98 -21.12
C ASP A 38 6.88 23.78 -19.87
N LEU A 39 8.06 23.52 -19.30
CA LEU A 39 8.56 24.26 -18.14
C LEU A 39 8.78 25.75 -18.48
N MET A 40 9.35 26.06 -19.65
CA MET A 40 9.51 27.45 -20.13
C MET A 40 8.18 28.14 -20.32
N PHE A 41 7.25 27.51 -21.03
CA PHE A 41 5.94 28.07 -21.29
C PHE A 41 5.17 28.39 -19.99
N CYS A 42 5.16 27.44 -19.05
CA CYS A 42 4.49 27.65 -17.76
C CYS A 42 5.18 28.73 -16.92
N THR A 43 6.51 28.83 -17.00
CA THR A 43 7.27 29.90 -16.33
C THR A 43 6.92 31.28 -16.88
N GLY A 44 6.85 31.41 -18.21
CA GLY A 44 6.44 32.65 -18.87
C GLY A 44 5.02 33.08 -18.50
N ILE A 45 4.05 32.15 -18.51
CA ILE A 45 2.67 32.44 -18.09
C ILE A 45 2.61 32.85 -16.62
N GLY A 46 3.32 32.13 -15.75
CA GLY A 46 3.36 32.47 -14.32
C GLY A 46 3.83 33.90 -14.09
N TYR A 47 4.92 34.32 -14.74
CA TYR A 47 5.41 35.70 -14.59
C TYR A 47 4.52 36.75 -15.27
N LEU A 48 3.80 36.41 -16.35
CA LEU A 48 2.78 37.31 -16.89
C LEU A 48 1.68 37.60 -15.86
N VAL A 49 1.28 36.58 -15.09
CA VAL A 49 0.31 36.76 -14.00
C VAL A 49 0.91 37.61 -12.88
N ASP A 50 2.17 37.35 -12.48
CA ASP A 50 2.86 38.13 -11.43
C ASP A 50 3.11 39.59 -11.85
N ASN A 51 3.16 39.89 -13.15
CA ASN A 51 3.24 41.27 -13.63
C ASN A 51 1.99 42.09 -13.32
N VAL A 52 0.84 41.42 -13.15
CA VAL A 52 -0.48 42.04 -12.97
C VAL A 52 -0.98 41.89 -11.53
N LEU A 53 -0.80 40.70 -10.94
CA LEU A 53 -1.32 40.36 -9.62
C LEU A 53 -0.21 40.36 -8.55
N PRO A 54 -0.49 40.90 -7.35
CA PRO A 54 0.46 40.86 -6.23
C PRO A 54 0.59 39.43 -5.66
N PHE A 55 1.51 39.26 -4.69
CA PHE A 55 1.70 38.03 -3.90
C PHE A 55 2.15 36.78 -4.68
N HIS A 56 2.73 36.94 -5.86
CA HIS A 56 3.25 35.82 -6.67
C HIS A 56 2.19 34.75 -6.99
N VAL A 57 0.94 35.14 -7.23
CA VAL A 57 -0.16 34.22 -7.61
C VAL A 57 0.18 33.41 -8.87
N GLY A 58 1.05 33.94 -9.74
CA GLY A 58 1.57 33.27 -10.92
C GLY A 58 2.33 31.98 -10.63
N ASP A 59 2.92 31.81 -9.44
CA ASP A 59 3.55 30.54 -9.04
C ASP A 59 2.50 29.43 -8.84
N ILE A 60 1.30 29.77 -8.33
CA ILE A 60 0.17 28.84 -8.21
C ILE A 60 -0.35 28.47 -9.60
N VAL A 61 -0.47 29.45 -10.51
CA VAL A 61 -0.87 29.22 -11.90
C VAL A 61 0.15 28.33 -12.62
N ARG A 62 1.45 28.60 -12.45
CA ARG A 62 2.53 27.77 -13.00
C ARG A 62 2.41 26.34 -12.49
N ALA A 63 2.19 26.15 -11.19
CA ALA A 63 2.02 24.83 -10.59
C ALA A 63 0.80 24.09 -11.16
N ALA A 64 -0.33 24.78 -11.35
CA ALA A 64 -1.55 24.20 -11.89
C ALA A 64 -1.41 23.77 -13.36
N ILE A 65 -0.73 24.56 -14.20
CA ILE A 65 -0.56 24.25 -15.62
C ILE A 65 0.38 23.06 -15.82
N ILE A 66 1.57 23.09 -15.19
CA ILE A 66 2.53 21.99 -15.34
C ILE A 66 2.07 20.75 -14.58
N GLY A 67 1.41 20.90 -13.43
CA GLY A 67 0.88 19.81 -12.64
C GLY A 67 -0.16 18.97 -13.36
N LYS A 68 -0.90 19.53 -14.33
CA LYS A 68 -1.78 18.77 -15.23
C LYS A 68 -1.03 17.91 -16.25
N LYS A 69 0.24 18.24 -16.53
CA LYS A 69 1.11 17.50 -17.46
C LYS A 69 2.02 16.50 -16.74
N LEU A 70 2.26 16.70 -15.45
CA LEU A 70 3.05 15.82 -14.59
C LEU A 70 2.17 14.70 -14.02
N LYS A 71 2.72 13.48 -13.96
CA LYS A 71 2.06 12.30 -13.37
C LYS A 71 1.84 12.47 -11.87
N ASN A 72 2.75 13.16 -11.17
CA ASN A 72 2.63 13.41 -9.72
C ASN A 72 1.71 14.59 -9.36
N GLY A 73 1.09 15.22 -10.36
CA GLY A 73 0.02 16.20 -10.16
C GLY A 73 0.45 17.59 -9.68
N VAL A 74 -0.55 18.40 -9.32
CA VAL A 74 -0.40 19.82 -8.96
C VAL A 74 0.29 20.01 -7.60
N ALA A 75 -0.02 19.16 -6.61
CA ALA A 75 0.56 19.25 -5.28
C ALA A 75 2.09 19.09 -5.30
N PHE A 76 2.59 18.11 -6.07
CA PHE A 76 4.02 17.92 -6.29
C PHE A 76 4.66 19.12 -7.01
N SER A 77 4.03 19.60 -8.08
CA SER A 77 4.53 20.76 -8.82
C SER A 77 4.71 21.99 -7.92
N LEU A 78 3.70 22.28 -7.10
CA LEU A 78 3.72 23.40 -6.17
C LEU A 78 4.85 23.24 -5.13
N ALA A 79 5.03 22.03 -4.58
CA ALA A 79 6.08 21.74 -3.62
C ALA A 79 7.48 22.01 -4.18
N VAL A 80 7.74 21.58 -5.42
CA VAL A 80 9.02 21.82 -6.10
C VAL A 80 9.24 23.32 -6.35
N ILE A 81 8.20 24.05 -6.78
CA ILE A 81 8.26 25.49 -7.01
C ILE A 81 8.61 26.24 -5.72
N ILE A 82 7.99 25.88 -4.60
CA ILE A 82 8.27 26.50 -3.30
C ILE A 82 9.73 26.25 -2.89
N ILE A 83 10.26 25.05 -3.12
CA ILE A 83 11.68 24.76 -2.85
C ILE A 83 12.61 25.62 -3.71
N ASP A 84 12.29 25.80 -4.99
CA ASP A 84 13.04 26.71 -5.88
C ASP A 84 13.04 28.16 -5.33
N ARG A 85 11.90 28.62 -4.80
CA ARG A 85 11.75 29.95 -4.17
C ARG A 85 12.50 30.09 -2.85
N ILE A 86 12.50 29.06 -2.01
CA ILE A 86 13.26 29.04 -0.76
C ILE A 86 14.76 29.28 -1.03
N LEU A 87 15.31 28.62 -2.05
CA LEU A 87 16.71 28.82 -2.44
C LEU A 87 16.98 30.28 -2.86
N ASP A 88 16.03 30.89 -3.57
CA ASP A 88 16.17 32.27 -4.04
C ASP A 88 16.06 33.30 -2.92
N VAL A 89 15.25 33.05 -1.89
CA VAL A 89 15.18 33.89 -0.69
C VAL A 89 16.56 34.00 -0.01
N PHE A 90 17.30 32.90 0.10
CA PHE A 90 18.64 32.92 0.68
C PHE A 90 19.63 33.75 -0.15
N VAL A 91 19.55 33.66 -1.48
CA VAL A 91 20.43 34.46 -2.37
C VAL A 91 20.05 35.94 -2.33
N VAL A 92 18.76 36.28 -2.29
CA VAL A 92 18.30 37.68 -2.14
C VAL A 92 18.76 38.27 -0.81
N ALA A 93 18.67 37.51 0.29
CA ALA A 93 19.18 37.93 1.60
C ALA A 93 20.70 38.20 1.55
N PHE A 94 21.45 37.33 0.86
CA PHE A 94 22.88 37.53 0.64
C PHE A 94 23.18 38.80 -0.17
N ILE A 95 22.45 39.04 -1.27
CA ILE A 95 22.64 40.24 -2.11
C ILE A 95 22.33 41.51 -1.31
N TYR A 96 21.21 41.58 -0.58
CA TYR A 96 20.93 42.73 0.29
C TYR A 96 21.98 42.94 1.36
N GLY A 97 22.56 41.86 1.91
CA GLY A 97 23.70 41.93 2.81
C GLY A 97 24.91 42.58 2.14
N THR A 98 25.27 42.16 0.92
CA THR A 98 26.38 42.77 0.18
C THR A 98 26.14 44.25 -0.12
N ILE A 99 24.92 44.65 -0.49
CA ILE A 99 24.55 46.05 -0.73
C ILE A 99 24.68 46.87 0.56
N PHE A 100 24.18 46.34 1.67
CA PHE A 100 24.23 47.01 2.97
C PHE A 100 25.67 47.20 3.46
N PHE A 101 26.50 46.15 3.46
CA PHE A 101 27.89 46.25 3.91
C PHE A 101 28.77 47.10 2.99
N ALA A 102 28.47 47.17 1.68
CA ALA A 102 29.23 47.99 0.75
C ALA A 102 28.84 49.48 0.76
N SER A 103 27.58 49.81 1.05
CA SER A 103 27.05 51.18 0.84
C SER A 103 26.31 51.79 2.03
N GLY A 104 26.04 51.02 3.08
CA GLY A 104 25.22 51.42 4.23
C GLY A 104 23.72 51.59 3.94
N LYS A 105 23.27 51.33 2.70
CA LYS A 105 21.87 51.52 2.26
C LYS A 105 21.03 50.24 2.42
N ASN A 106 19.71 50.37 2.37
CA ASN A 106 18.73 49.26 2.40
C ASN A 106 18.76 48.38 3.67
N LEU A 107 19.04 48.97 4.84
CA LEU A 107 19.05 48.26 6.13
C LEU A 107 17.74 47.47 6.38
N MET A 108 16.58 48.07 6.10
CA MET A 108 15.28 47.41 6.34
C MET A 108 15.08 46.16 5.48
N ASN A 109 15.41 46.22 4.18
CA ASN A 109 15.35 45.04 3.30
C ASN A 109 16.35 43.96 3.76
N PHE A 110 17.55 44.35 4.15
CA PHE A 110 18.53 43.41 4.70
C PHE A 110 18.01 42.70 5.96
N ILE A 111 17.50 43.46 6.95
CA ILE A 111 16.94 42.89 8.20
C ILE A 111 15.77 41.97 7.88
N PHE A 112 14.87 42.37 6.98
CA PHE A 112 13.70 41.56 6.63
C PHE A 112 14.09 40.24 5.96
N PHE A 113 14.91 40.26 4.90
CA PHE A 113 15.25 39.04 4.18
C PHE A 113 16.15 38.10 5.01
N THR A 114 17.04 38.65 5.84
CA THR A 114 17.83 37.82 6.78
C THR A 114 16.97 37.25 7.90
N GLY A 115 16.10 38.06 8.51
CA GLY A 115 15.14 37.60 9.51
C GLY A 115 14.19 36.53 8.97
N PHE A 116 13.65 36.74 7.77
CA PHE A 116 12.80 35.77 7.08
C PHE A 116 13.55 34.49 6.74
N SER A 117 14.80 34.59 6.25
CA SER A 117 15.67 33.42 6.02
C SER A 117 15.93 32.64 7.31
N ALA A 118 16.20 33.33 8.42
CA ALA A 118 16.42 32.71 9.73
C ALA A 118 15.16 32.02 10.26
N LEU A 119 13.99 32.66 10.12
CA LEU A 119 12.69 32.06 10.46
C LEU A 119 12.39 30.82 9.62
N LEU A 120 12.71 30.86 8.32
CA LEU A 120 12.50 29.74 7.41
C LEU A 120 13.41 28.56 7.77
N LEU A 121 14.68 28.81 8.08
CA LEU A 121 15.61 27.79 8.57
C LEU A 121 15.16 27.22 9.91
N LEU A 122 14.69 28.07 10.84
CA LEU A 122 14.14 27.64 12.12
C LEU A 122 12.91 26.75 11.91
N PHE A 123 11.98 27.13 11.03
CA PHE A 123 10.81 26.34 10.70
C PHE A 123 11.19 24.98 10.10
N LEU A 124 12.10 24.96 9.12
CA LEU A 124 12.59 23.71 8.52
C LEU A 124 13.27 22.82 9.58
N TRP A 125 14.11 23.39 10.43
CA TRP A 125 14.78 22.68 11.51
C TRP A 125 13.80 22.10 12.54
N LEU A 126 12.80 22.89 12.97
CA LEU A 126 11.74 22.43 13.87
C LEU A 126 10.89 21.32 13.22
N SER A 127 10.58 21.44 11.92
CA SER A 127 9.80 20.43 11.19
C SER A 127 10.52 19.08 11.10
N VAL A 128 11.85 19.07 11.03
CA VAL A 128 12.67 17.86 11.04
C VAL A 128 12.82 17.31 12.46
N THR A 129 13.18 18.18 13.41
CA THR A 129 13.43 17.82 14.82
C THR A 129 12.18 17.28 15.50
N PHE A 130 11.04 17.93 15.30
CA PHE A 130 9.73 17.53 15.85
C PHE A 130 8.83 16.89 14.79
N SER A 131 9.41 16.18 13.83
CA SER A 131 8.71 15.58 12.69
C SER A 131 7.45 14.79 13.06
N LYS A 132 7.47 14.04 14.17
CA LYS A 132 6.28 13.30 14.65
C LYS A 132 5.13 14.23 15.03
N ARG A 133 5.41 15.27 15.81
CA ARG A 133 4.40 16.25 16.24
C ARG A 133 3.93 17.08 15.05
N PHE A 134 4.86 17.52 14.20
CA PHE A 134 4.53 18.24 12.97
C PHE A 134 3.56 17.46 12.08
N LYS A 135 3.84 16.17 11.82
CA LYS A 135 2.95 15.31 11.04
C LYS A 135 1.55 15.18 11.66
N LYS A 136 1.48 14.96 12.98
CA LYS A 136 0.20 14.89 13.69
C LYS A 136 -0.57 16.21 13.64
N CYS A 137 0.11 17.34 13.82
CA CYS A 137 -0.51 18.67 13.69
C CYS A 137 -1.08 18.89 12.29
N VAL A 138 -0.32 18.52 11.25
CA VAL A 138 -0.79 18.59 9.85
C VAL A 138 -2.03 17.71 9.65
N LEU A 139 -2.04 16.47 10.19
CA LEU A 139 -3.19 15.59 10.10
C LEU A 139 -4.43 16.19 10.78
N VAL A 140 -4.30 16.64 12.02
CA VAL A 140 -5.38 17.25 12.79
C VAL A 140 -5.92 18.49 12.06
N PHE A 141 -5.04 19.40 11.64
CA PHE A 141 -5.43 20.59 10.90
C PHE A 141 -6.15 20.24 9.59
N SER A 142 -5.59 19.33 8.79
CA SER A 142 -6.19 18.91 7.52
C SER A 142 -7.55 18.24 7.70
N SER A 143 -7.77 17.54 8.83
CA SER A 143 -9.01 16.82 9.12
C SER A 143 -10.21 17.70 9.46
N ILE A 144 -9.97 19.01 9.70
CA ILE A 144 -11.04 20.00 9.90
C ILE A 144 -11.81 20.24 8.58
N PHE A 145 -11.16 20.02 7.44
CA PHE A 145 -11.72 20.27 6.12
C PHE A 145 -12.36 19.02 5.50
N ASN A 146 -13.05 19.21 4.37
CA ASN A 146 -13.59 18.09 3.59
C ASN A 146 -12.48 17.17 3.05
N THR A 147 -12.84 15.95 2.63
CA THR A 147 -11.87 14.93 2.17
C THR A 147 -10.99 15.39 1.02
N LYS A 148 -11.52 16.20 0.08
CA LYS A 148 -10.75 16.73 -1.05
C LYS A 148 -9.68 17.73 -0.63
N ILE A 149 -10.04 18.67 0.25
CA ILE A 149 -9.09 19.66 0.78
C ILE A 149 -8.09 18.97 1.69
N GLN A 150 -8.55 18.04 2.53
CA GLN A 150 -7.67 17.22 3.36
C GLN A 150 -6.61 16.51 2.52
N LEU A 151 -7.04 15.81 1.46
CA LEU A 151 -6.14 15.14 0.53
C LEU A 151 -5.12 16.12 -0.08
N CYS A 152 -5.59 17.25 -0.62
CA CYS A 152 -4.72 18.26 -1.23
C CYS A 152 -3.64 18.78 -0.25
N ILE A 153 -4.01 19.06 1.00
CA ILE A 153 -3.07 19.51 2.04
C ILE A 153 -2.04 18.42 2.33
N LEU A 154 -2.50 17.18 2.55
CA LEU A 154 -1.61 16.07 2.91
C LEU A 154 -0.67 15.69 1.76
N GLU A 155 -1.16 15.66 0.52
CA GLU A 155 -0.35 15.41 -0.68
C GLU A 155 0.71 16.49 -0.87
N PHE A 156 0.34 17.76 -0.67
CA PHE A 156 1.26 18.88 -0.77
C PHE A 156 2.38 18.77 0.28
N VAL A 157 2.02 18.59 1.56
CA VAL A 157 3.01 18.47 2.64
C VAL A 157 3.88 17.23 2.45
N TRP A 158 3.30 16.10 2.04
CA TRP A 158 4.05 14.88 1.72
C TRP A 158 5.05 15.12 0.59
N SER A 159 4.62 15.73 -0.51
CA SER A 159 5.45 16.04 -1.68
C SER A 159 6.58 16.99 -1.31
N PHE A 160 6.32 17.99 -0.47
CA PHE A 160 7.31 18.92 0.05
C PHE A 160 8.38 18.21 0.88
N ILE A 161 7.98 17.38 1.85
CA ILE A 161 8.91 16.59 2.67
C ILE A 161 9.76 15.66 1.80
N CYS A 162 9.13 14.95 0.85
CA CYS A 162 9.82 14.04 -0.05
C CYS A 162 10.84 14.78 -0.93
N THR A 163 10.47 15.93 -1.49
CA THR A 163 11.35 16.71 -2.36
C THR A 163 12.54 17.27 -1.59
N ILE A 164 12.36 17.77 -0.35
CA ILE A 164 13.50 18.19 0.50
C ILE A 164 14.44 17.02 0.77
N ARG A 165 13.89 15.89 1.23
CA ARG A 165 14.66 14.68 1.57
C ARG A 165 15.46 14.16 0.36
N ASN A 166 14.84 14.13 -0.81
CA ASN A 166 15.48 13.65 -2.03
C ASN A 166 16.42 14.68 -2.66
N THR A 167 16.20 15.98 -2.46
CA THR A 167 17.18 17.02 -2.84
C THR A 167 18.51 16.81 -2.13
N VAL A 168 18.48 16.43 -0.85
CA VAL A 168 19.70 16.15 -0.08
C VAL A 168 20.37 14.85 -0.51
N LYS A 169 19.59 13.82 -0.86
CA LYS A 169 20.10 12.45 -1.12
C LYS A 169 20.45 12.15 -2.58
N LYS A 170 19.64 12.62 -3.54
CA LYS A 170 19.66 12.18 -4.94
C LYS A 170 20.15 13.26 -5.92
N ILE A 171 20.06 14.55 -5.57
CA ILE A 171 20.44 15.64 -6.47
C ILE A 171 21.94 15.96 -6.34
N ASP A 172 22.59 16.14 -7.49
CA ASP A 172 23.97 16.62 -7.59
C ASP A 172 24.09 18.07 -7.09
N LYS A 173 24.69 18.22 -5.91
CA LYS A 173 24.85 19.50 -5.22
C LYS A 173 25.71 20.48 -6.01
N ALA A 174 26.74 20.00 -6.72
CA ALA A 174 27.61 20.85 -7.51
C ALA A 174 26.86 21.45 -8.70
N LYS A 175 26.08 20.63 -9.42
CA LYS A 175 25.21 21.12 -10.51
C LYS A 175 24.14 22.09 -10.01
N LEU A 176 23.55 21.83 -8.84
CA LEU A 176 22.54 22.71 -8.25
C LEU A 176 23.12 24.09 -7.90
N ILE A 177 24.29 24.12 -7.26
CA ILE A 177 25.01 25.36 -6.91
C ILE A 177 25.42 26.10 -8.18
N LEU A 178 26.02 25.40 -9.16
CA LEU A 178 26.46 26.01 -10.42
C LEU A 178 25.28 26.64 -11.18
N ARG A 179 24.15 25.93 -11.30
CA ARG A 179 22.94 26.48 -11.96
C ARG A 179 22.39 27.70 -11.23
N THR A 180 22.39 27.67 -9.89
CA THR A 180 21.94 28.82 -9.07
C THR A 180 22.86 30.02 -9.26
N PHE A 181 24.18 29.79 -9.25
CA PHE A 181 25.18 30.83 -9.49
C PHE A 181 25.02 31.42 -10.90
N CYS A 182 25.03 30.60 -11.96
CA CYS A 182 24.86 31.07 -13.34
C CYS A 182 23.56 31.86 -13.53
N MET A 183 22.45 31.39 -12.95
CA MET A 183 21.16 32.08 -12.98
C MET A 183 21.25 33.47 -12.36
N TRP A 184 21.75 33.58 -11.12
CA TRP A 184 21.83 34.84 -10.40
C TRP A 184 22.89 35.79 -10.98
N SER A 185 24.01 35.29 -11.52
CA SER A 185 24.97 36.09 -12.27
C SER A 185 24.34 36.72 -13.51
N CYS A 186 23.52 35.97 -14.26
CA CYS A 186 22.77 36.51 -15.39
C CYS A 186 21.76 37.58 -14.93
N TYR A 187 21.01 37.33 -13.85
CA TYR A 187 20.05 38.32 -13.33
C TYR A 187 20.74 39.61 -12.90
N ILE A 188 21.82 39.53 -12.11
CA ILE A 188 22.59 40.72 -11.67
C ILE A 188 23.15 41.47 -12.88
N LEU A 189 23.76 40.76 -13.84
CA LEU A 189 24.31 41.38 -15.05
C LEU A 189 23.22 42.06 -15.88
N SER A 190 22.07 41.42 -16.03
CA SER A 190 20.91 42.00 -16.71
C SER A 190 20.43 43.27 -16.01
N TYR A 191 20.30 43.25 -14.67
CA TYR A 191 19.84 44.42 -13.93
C TYR A 191 20.86 45.58 -13.99
N LEU A 192 22.16 45.29 -14.02
CA LEU A 192 23.21 46.29 -14.24
C LEU A 192 23.14 46.90 -15.66
N MET A 193 22.89 46.08 -16.68
CA MET A 193 22.69 46.56 -18.06
C MET A 193 21.41 47.39 -18.18
N TYR A 194 20.33 46.93 -17.53
CA TYR A 194 19.05 47.63 -17.49
C TYR A 194 19.16 48.98 -16.76
N SER A 195 19.85 49.06 -15.62
CA SER A 195 20.06 50.33 -14.92
C SER A 195 20.86 51.31 -15.77
N LYS A 196 21.90 50.85 -16.49
CA LYS A 196 22.67 51.67 -17.44
C LYS A 196 21.87 52.08 -18.69
N SER A 197 20.79 51.36 -19.01
CA SER A 197 19.90 51.72 -20.12
C SER A 197 19.00 52.92 -19.78
N LEU A 198 18.75 53.14 -18.48
CA LEU A 198 17.94 54.23 -17.94
C LEU A 198 18.84 55.40 -17.52
N GLU A 199 18.38 56.62 -17.73
CA GLU A 199 19.11 57.82 -17.31
C GLU A 199 18.91 58.03 -15.79
N ASN A 200 20.02 58.14 -15.05
CA ASN A 200 20.04 58.40 -13.60
C ASN A 200 19.43 57.32 -12.69
N THR A 201 19.33 56.06 -13.12
CA THR A 201 18.87 54.95 -12.27
C THR A 201 20.02 54.09 -11.78
N SER A 202 20.10 53.86 -10.46
CA SER A 202 21.13 52.99 -9.88
C SER A 202 20.73 51.50 -9.94
N PHE A 203 21.72 50.59 -9.93
CA PHE A 203 21.45 49.15 -9.79
C PHE A 203 20.61 48.83 -8.55
N VAL A 204 20.86 49.56 -7.46
CA VAL A 204 20.17 49.37 -6.19
C VAL A 204 18.68 49.73 -6.31
N GLU A 205 18.33 50.77 -7.06
CA GLU A 205 16.93 51.11 -7.36
C GLU A 205 16.24 50.04 -8.20
N VAL A 206 16.90 49.56 -9.26
CA VAL A 206 16.37 48.45 -10.09
C VAL A 206 16.14 47.21 -9.24
N PHE A 207 17.11 46.85 -8.40
CA PHE A 207 17.00 45.68 -7.52
C PHE A 207 15.88 45.86 -6.48
N ASN A 208 15.76 47.05 -5.89
CA ASN A 208 14.68 47.38 -4.96
C ASN A 208 13.31 47.27 -5.62
N ASN A 209 13.15 47.69 -6.88
CA ASN A 209 11.87 47.56 -7.58
C ASN A 209 11.46 46.10 -7.86
N MET A 210 12.44 45.19 -7.91
CA MET A 210 12.17 43.77 -8.16
C MET A 210 11.96 42.97 -6.87
N PHE A 211 12.58 43.38 -5.75
CA PHE A 211 12.70 42.55 -4.55
C PHE A 211 12.50 43.28 -3.21
N SER A 212 12.29 44.60 -3.17
CA SER A 212 12.10 45.28 -1.88
C SER A 212 10.79 44.87 -1.22
N ILE A 213 10.69 45.03 0.10
CA ILE A 213 9.48 44.70 0.87
C ILE A 213 8.26 45.49 0.35
N ASP A 214 8.49 46.71 -0.11
CA ASP A 214 7.45 47.61 -0.62
C ASP A 214 7.14 47.41 -2.11
N SER A 215 7.75 46.42 -2.77
CA SER A 215 7.53 46.15 -4.20
C SER A 215 6.16 45.52 -4.41
N TYR A 216 5.40 46.07 -5.34
CA TYR A 216 4.17 45.45 -5.82
C TYR A 216 4.41 44.80 -7.19
N SER A 217 3.39 44.18 -7.76
CA SER A 217 3.48 43.75 -9.16
C SER A 217 3.75 44.96 -10.06
N PRO A 218 4.58 44.84 -11.12
CA PRO A 218 4.93 45.92 -12.04
C PRO A 218 3.75 46.79 -12.51
N PHE A 219 2.59 46.19 -12.77
CA PHE A 219 1.38 46.92 -13.17
C PHE A 219 0.79 47.79 -12.05
N VAL A 220 0.75 47.27 -10.83
CA VAL A 220 0.30 48.01 -9.65
C VAL A 220 1.23 49.17 -9.34
N ASP A 221 2.55 48.97 -9.45
CA ASP A 221 3.51 50.05 -9.28
C ASP A 221 3.36 51.13 -10.36
N TYR A 222 3.08 50.74 -11.60
CA TYR A 222 2.78 51.69 -12.67
C TYR A 222 1.54 52.55 -12.38
N ILE A 223 0.46 51.95 -11.84
CA ILE A 223 -0.73 52.68 -11.43
C ILE A 223 -0.45 53.59 -10.23
N ARG A 224 0.20 53.05 -9.18
CA ARG A 224 0.44 53.75 -7.92
C ARG A 224 1.29 55.00 -8.10
N HIS A 225 2.21 54.98 -9.05
CA HIS A 225 3.07 56.11 -9.37
C HIS A 225 2.51 57.00 -10.49
N GLY A 226 1.19 57.00 -10.70
CA GLY A 226 0.51 57.94 -11.58
C GLY A 226 0.90 57.79 -13.06
N PHE A 227 1.13 56.55 -13.52
CA PHE A 227 1.51 56.26 -14.91
C PHE A 227 2.85 56.88 -15.33
N SER A 228 3.82 56.90 -14.42
CA SER A 228 5.15 57.45 -14.71
C SER A 228 5.87 56.69 -15.83
N HIS A 229 6.63 57.42 -16.65
CA HIS A 229 7.38 56.85 -17.77
C HIS A 229 8.39 55.78 -17.32
N TYR A 230 9.01 55.96 -16.16
CA TYR A 230 9.95 54.99 -15.58
C TYR A 230 9.26 53.66 -15.25
N TYR A 231 8.12 53.69 -14.57
CA TYR A 231 7.38 52.47 -14.23
C TYR A 231 6.74 51.81 -15.46
N PHE A 232 6.42 52.59 -16.51
CA PHE A 232 6.04 52.02 -17.80
C PHE A 232 7.16 51.20 -18.43
N ILE A 233 8.39 51.73 -18.47
CA ILE A 233 9.56 51.00 -19.01
C ILE A 233 9.85 49.76 -18.16
N PHE A 234 9.70 49.85 -16.85
CA PHE A 234 9.84 48.71 -15.93
C PHE A 234 8.79 47.61 -16.19
N LEU A 235 7.52 47.98 -16.36
CA LEU A 235 6.47 47.05 -16.76
C LEU A 235 6.78 46.42 -18.12
N LEU A 236 7.21 47.22 -19.09
CA LEU A 236 7.57 46.76 -20.44
C LEU A 236 8.75 45.77 -20.41
N PHE A 237 9.80 46.04 -19.62
CA PHE A 237 10.94 45.15 -19.47
C PHE A 237 10.53 43.77 -18.91
N ASN A 238 9.70 43.76 -17.86
CA ASN A 238 9.18 42.52 -17.28
C ASN A 238 8.25 41.77 -18.26
N PHE A 239 7.38 42.50 -18.98
CA PHE A 239 6.50 41.91 -19.99
C PHE A 239 7.28 41.28 -21.14
N LEU A 240 8.25 42.01 -21.71
CA LEU A 240 9.11 41.51 -22.79
C LEU A 240 9.95 40.32 -22.34
N THR A 241 10.39 40.29 -21.07
CA THR A 241 11.08 39.12 -20.50
C THR A 241 10.18 37.90 -20.56
N CYS A 242 8.91 38.02 -20.16
CA CYS A 242 7.96 36.90 -20.23
C CYS A 242 7.73 36.42 -21.67
N VAL A 243 7.53 37.37 -22.60
CA VAL A 243 7.36 37.06 -24.03
C VAL A 243 8.59 36.34 -24.58
N SER A 244 9.80 36.79 -24.23
CA SER A 244 11.05 36.16 -24.68
C SER A 244 11.15 34.69 -24.26
N ILE A 245 10.74 34.36 -23.02
CA ILE A 245 10.73 32.98 -22.51
C ILE A 245 9.73 32.13 -23.29
N ILE A 246 8.53 32.65 -23.56
CA ILE A 246 7.46 31.95 -24.30
C ILE A 246 7.90 31.69 -25.74
N VAL A 247 8.54 32.66 -26.38
CA VAL A 247 9.08 32.51 -27.75
C VAL A 247 10.15 31.42 -27.78
N VAL A 248 11.10 31.42 -26.83
CA VAL A 248 12.13 30.37 -26.73
C VAL A 248 11.48 29.00 -26.49
N ALA A 249 10.44 28.93 -25.65
CA ALA A 249 9.68 27.70 -25.40
C ALA A 249 9.09 27.11 -26.70
N PHE A 250 8.52 27.97 -27.54
CA PHE A 250 7.94 27.58 -28.82
C PHE A 250 8.98 26.97 -29.76
N PHE A 251 10.15 27.60 -29.90
CA PHE A 251 11.23 27.05 -30.73
C PHE A 251 11.81 25.74 -30.19
N GLN A 252 11.86 25.55 -28.87
CA GLN A 252 12.33 24.29 -28.29
C GLN A 252 11.37 23.11 -28.51
N LYS A 253 10.06 23.37 -28.62
CA LYS A 253 9.05 22.34 -28.85
C LYS A 253 9.30 21.52 -30.13
N PHE A 254 9.93 22.13 -31.14
CA PHE A 254 10.26 21.47 -32.42
C PHE A 254 11.53 20.61 -32.38
N LYS A 255 12.34 20.65 -31.31
CA LYS A 255 13.65 19.96 -31.26
C LYS A 255 13.64 18.62 -30.55
N ASN A 256 12.65 18.28 -29.72
CA ASN A 256 12.72 17.11 -28.86
C ASN A 256 11.93 15.90 -29.40
N LYS A 257 12.64 14.79 -29.64
CA LYS A 257 12.07 13.43 -29.75
C LYS A 257 11.85 12.85 -28.36
N SER A 258 10.79 12.06 -28.22
CA SER A 258 10.33 11.36 -27.02
C SER A 258 11.44 10.62 -26.27
N SER A 259 11.65 10.94 -24.99
CA SER A 259 12.43 10.12 -24.06
C SER A 259 11.52 9.08 -23.39
N GLU A 260 12.05 7.87 -23.17
CA GLU A 260 11.38 6.81 -22.41
C GLU A 260 11.02 7.31 -21.00
N ASN A 261 9.74 7.16 -20.66
CA ASN A 261 9.19 7.64 -19.40
C ASN A 261 9.68 6.75 -18.25
N LYS A 262 10.47 7.32 -17.33
CA LYS A 262 10.53 6.76 -15.98
C LYS A 262 9.16 6.91 -15.32
N GLU A 263 8.53 5.80 -14.98
CA GLU A 263 7.18 5.75 -14.40
C GLU A 263 7.19 5.68 -12.87
N GLU A 264 7.99 6.51 -12.20
CA GLU A 264 8.04 6.51 -10.73
C GLU A 264 7.03 7.51 -10.16
N LEU A 265 5.95 7.00 -9.56
CA LEU A 265 5.02 7.81 -8.76
C LEU A 265 5.57 8.01 -7.34
N ILE A 266 5.38 9.21 -6.80
CA ILE A 266 5.72 9.54 -5.40
C ILE A 266 4.83 8.78 -4.40
N ILE A 267 3.59 8.52 -4.80
CA ILE A 267 2.63 7.66 -4.09
C ILE A 267 2.17 6.62 -5.09
N PRO A 268 2.34 5.32 -4.83
CA PRO A 268 2.05 4.28 -5.83
C PRO A 268 0.55 4.05 -6.07
N TYR A 269 -0.36 4.85 -5.49
CA TYR A 269 -1.81 4.72 -5.66
C TYR A 269 -2.35 5.73 -6.67
N THR A 270 -3.43 5.37 -7.37
CA THR A 270 -4.17 6.28 -8.26
C THR A 270 -5.50 6.76 -7.69
N ASN A 271 -6.12 5.98 -6.80
CA ASN A 271 -7.42 6.31 -6.20
C ASN A 271 -7.24 7.32 -5.05
N GLU A 272 -7.95 8.46 -5.11
CA GLU A 272 -7.94 9.52 -4.09
C GLU A 272 -8.17 9.00 -2.66
N ASN A 273 -9.08 8.05 -2.47
CA ASN A 273 -9.36 7.47 -1.15
C ASN A 273 -8.18 6.64 -0.64
N SER A 274 -7.58 5.81 -1.50
CA SER A 274 -6.41 4.99 -1.14
C SER A 274 -5.18 5.86 -0.87
N ILE A 275 -5.00 6.95 -1.63
CA ILE A 275 -3.96 7.95 -1.36
C ILE A 275 -4.21 8.60 0.01
N LEU A 276 -5.44 9.03 0.29
CA LEU A 276 -5.80 9.65 1.57
C LEU A 276 -5.53 8.71 2.75
N ASP A 277 -5.93 7.44 2.65
CA ASP A 277 -5.70 6.44 3.70
C ASP A 277 -4.21 6.16 3.91
N PHE A 278 -3.44 6.04 2.83
CA PHE A 278 -1.98 5.95 2.91
C PHE A 278 -1.36 7.16 3.62
N LEU A 279 -1.78 8.38 3.26
CA LEU A 279 -1.29 9.61 3.87
C LEU A 279 -1.70 9.69 5.35
N LYS A 280 -2.92 9.32 5.71
CA LYS A 280 -3.36 9.24 7.11
C LYS A 280 -2.47 8.29 7.91
N ILE A 281 -2.12 7.12 7.37
CA ILE A 281 -1.18 6.19 8.02
C ILE A 281 0.18 6.84 8.21
N TYR A 282 0.72 7.52 7.20
CA TYR A 282 2.01 8.20 7.32
C TYR A 282 2.01 9.34 8.34
N PHE A 283 0.98 10.19 8.33
CA PHE A 283 0.90 11.38 9.18
C PHE A 283 0.47 11.06 10.62
N SER A 284 -0.18 9.93 10.86
CA SER A 284 -0.56 9.47 12.20
C SER A 284 0.59 8.84 12.99
N ASP A 285 1.65 8.36 12.30
CA ASP A 285 2.82 7.70 12.90
C ASP A 285 2.45 6.45 13.73
N ILE A 286 1.36 5.75 13.35
CA ILE A 286 0.81 4.57 14.05
C ILE A 286 1.60 3.29 13.74
N ARG A 287 2.19 3.17 12.54
CA ARG A 287 2.98 2.00 12.13
C ARG A 287 4.48 2.18 12.38
N ASP A 288 5.21 1.06 12.38
CA ASP A 288 6.66 1.01 12.47
C ASP A 288 7.33 2.10 11.61
N LYS A 289 8.35 2.78 12.17
CA LYS A 289 9.05 3.93 11.61
C LYS A 289 9.57 3.68 10.18
N ASN A 290 9.82 2.42 9.84
CA ASN A 290 10.33 1.99 8.54
C ASN A 290 9.30 1.30 7.64
N TYR A 291 8.02 1.21 8.04
CA TYR A 291 6.97 0.59 7.22
C TYR A 291 6.80 1.33 5.89
N ILE A 292 6.65 2.65 5.94
CA ILE A 292 6.36 3.48 4.75
C ILE A 292 7.53 3.45 3.77
N ASP A 293 8.77 3.56 4.27
CA ASP A 293 9.95 3.53 3.40
C ASP A 293 10.10 2.15 2.72
N ARG A 294 9.90 1.04 3.45
CA ARG A 294 9.90 -0.32 2.87
C ARG A 294 8.76 -0.51 1.87
N PHE A 295 7.56 -0.01 2.19
CA PHE A 295 6.40 -0.09 1.31
C PHE A 295 6.62 0.66 0.00
N LEU A 296 7.21 1.86 0.04
CA LEU A 296 7.54 2.62 -1.17
C LEU A 296 8.66 1.95 -1.97
N GLU A 297 9.65 1.35 -1.30
CA GLU A 297 10.76 0.66 -1.96
C GLU A 297 10.27 -0.52 -2.81
N ILE A 298 9.38 -1.35 -2.26
CA ILE A 298 8.85 -2.52 -2.96
C ILE A 298 7.73 -2.20 -3.94
N ASN A 299 7.23 -0.97 -4.02
CA ASN A 299 6.13 -0.59 -4.92
C ASN A 299 6.51 0.53 -5.89
N LYS A 300 7.81 0.84 -6.03
CA LYS A 300 8.30 1.92 -6.91
C LYS A 300 8.09 1.66 -8.40
N ASP A 301 7.99 0.40 -8.78
CA ASP A 301 7.90 -0.11 -10.15
C ASP A 301 6.46 -0.44 -10.58
N VAL A 302 5.48 -0.17 -9.71
CA VAL A 302 4.08 -0.53 -9.94
C VAL A 302 3.13 0.62 -9.61
N ILE A 303 1.99 0.61 -10.29
CA ILE A 303 0.84 1.47 -10.00
C ILE A 303 -0.23 0.61 -9.33
N ILE A 304 -0.53 0.87 -8.06
CA ILE A 304 -1.51 0.16 -7.26
C ILE A 304 -2.92 0.67 -7.58
N LEU A 305 -3.78 -0.27 -7.97
CA LEU A 305 -5.19 0.00 -8.30
C LEU A 305 -6.11 -0.26 -7.12
N ARG A 306 -5.90 -1.38 -6.41
CA ARG A 306 -6.69 -1.74 -5.22
C ARG A 306 -5.94 -2.71 -4.31
N ASN A 307 -6.36 -2.74 -3.05
CA ASN A 307 -5.95 -3.74 -2.07
C ASN A 307 -6.96 -4.91 -2.10
N CYS A 308 -6.46 -6.13 -2.26
CA CYS A 308 -7.21 -7.38 -2.35
C CYS A 308 -6.91 -8.33 -1.19
N SER A 309 -6.39 -7.83 -0.06
CA SER A 309 -6.00 -8.67 1.08
C SER A 309 -7.21 -9.24 1.82
N ALA A 310 -7.19 -10.54 2.11
CA ALA A 310 -8.28 -11.26 2.78
C ALA A 310 -7.86 -11.76 4.18
N GLY A 311 -7.75 -10.87 5.15
CA GLY A 311 -7.54 -11.23 6.57
C GLY A 311 -6.18 -11.86 6.94
N SER A 312 -5.27 -12.09 5.98
CA SER A 312 -3.92 -12.60 6.22
C SER A 312 -2.93 -11.51 6.67
N ASN A 313 -1.84 -11.91 7.30
CA ASN A 313 -0.74 -10.99 7.64
C ASN A 313 0.02 -10.45 6.40
N ALA A 314 -0.04 -11.17 5.28
CA ALA A 314 0.47 -10.70 4.00
C ALA A 314 -0.56 -9.81 3.29
N THR A 315 -0.08 -8.79 2.58
CA THR A 315 -0.92 -7.87 1.80
C THR A 315 -0.86 -8.24 0.33
N THR A 316 -2.03 -8.38 -0.32
CA THR A 316 -2.15 -8.62 -1.76
C THR A 316 -2.69 -7.37 -2.44
N LEU A 317 -1.97 -6.86 -3.43
CA LEU A 317 -2.31 -5.65 -4.19
C LEU A 317 -2.57 -6.01 -5.65
N GLN A 318 -3.60 -5.43 -6.26
CA GLN A 318 -3.74 -5.43 -7.71
C GLN A 318 -3.03 -4.20 -8.29
N CYS A 319 -2.11 -4.43 -9.22
CA CYS A 319 -1.19 -3.43 -9.72
C CYS A 319 -1.06 -3.45 -11.25
N ILE A 320 -0.59 -2.34 -11.83
CA ILE A 320 -0.05 -2.28 -13.19
C ILE A 320 1.48 -2.22 -13.08
N LYS A 321 2.17 -3.15 -13.73
CA LYS A 321 3.64 -3.22 -13.85
C LYS A 321 4.01 -3.25 -15.32
N SER A 322 4.76 -2.25 -15.80
CA SER A 322 5.19 -2.15 -17.22
C SER A 322 4.03 -2.33 -18.23
N GLY A 323 2.89 -1.70 -17.94
CA GLY A 323 1.67 -1.77 -18.78
C GLY A 323 0.86 -3.07 -18.68
N ARG A 324 1.24 -4.03 -17.82
CA ARG A 324 0.50 -5.28 -17.60
C ARG A 324 -0.11 -5.32 -16.20
N MET A 325 -1.28 -5.93 -16.09
CA MET A 325 -1.95 -6.16 -14.81
C MET A 325 -1.31 -7.34 -14.07
N VAL A 326 -0.99 -7.16 -12.79
CA VAL A 326 -0.41 -8.18 -11.92
C VAL A 326 -1.03 -8.11 -10.53
N TYR A 327 -0.96 -9.20 -9.77
CA TYR A 327 -1.12 -9.15 -8.32
C TYR A 327 0.25 -9.19 -7.66
N ARG A 328 0.52 -8.25 -6.75
CA ARG A 328 1.71 -8.23 -5.90
C ARG A 328 1.33 -8.64 -4.48
N LYS A 329 1.85 -9.76 -4.00
CA LYS A 329 1.70 -10.17 -2.61
C LYS A 329 2.98 -9.87 -1.85
N TYR A 330 2.89 -9.19 -0.71
CA TYR A 330 4.06 -8.82 0.10
C TYR A 330 3.82 -8.97 1.60
N ALA A 331 4.90 -9.18 2.34
CA ALA A 331 4.90 -9.21 3.80
C ALA A 331 6.23 -8.69 4.37
N PHE A 332 6.19 -8.25 5.64
CA PHE A 332 7.35 -7.71 6.36
C PHE A 332 7.66 -8.56 7.60
N GLY A 333 8.91 -8.53 8.06
CA GLY A 333 9.33 -9.23 9.27
C GLY A 333 9.26 -10.75 9.12
N SER A 334 8.84 -11.44 10.17
CA SER A 334 8.69 -12.90 10.20
C SER A 334 7.65 -13.41 9.20
N ASP A 335 6.63 -12.63 8.88
CA ASP A 335 5.65 -13.00 7.85
C ASP A 335 6.25 -12.88 6.44
N GLY A 336 7.28 -12.05 6.25
CA GLY A 336 8.08 -12.02 5.02
C GLY A 336 8.87 -13.31 4.79
N GLU A 337 9.41 -13.90 5.85
CA GLU A 337 10.10 -15.21 5.76
C GLU A 337 9.12 -16.33 5.39
N LYS A 338 7.93 -16.35 6.01
CA LYS A 338 6.87 -17.30 5.63
C LYS A 338 6.44 -17.15 4.18
N LEU A 339 6.29 -15.90 3.72
CA LEU A 339 5.95 -15.62 2.32
C LEU A 339 7.06 -16.09 1.36
N PHE A 340 8.32 -16.03 1.77
CA PHE A 340 9.41 -16.55 0.95
C PHE A 340 9.39 -18.08 0.85
N GLU A 341 9.08 -18.78 1.94
CA GLU A 341 8.87 -20.24 1.89
C GLU A 341 7.68 -20.60 0.98
N GLN A 342 6.62 -19.79 0.97
CA GLN A 342 5.52 -19.92 0.02
C GLN A 342 5.99 -19.78 -1.44
N VAL A 343 6.85 -18.80 -1.74
CA VAL A 343 7.43 -18.60 -3.08
C VAL A 343 8.23 -19.83 -3.51
N LYS A 344 9.09 -20.37 -2.64
CA LYS A 344 9.86 -21.60 -2.94
C LYS A 344 8.94 -22.77 -3.22
N TRP A 345 7.89 -22.93 -2.42
CA TRP A 345 6.92 -24.01 -2.59
C TRP A 345 6.26 -23.93 -3.97
N LEU A 346 5.80 -22.74 -4.38
CA LEU A 346 5.18 -22.53 -5.69
C LEU A 346 6.15 -22.87 -6.83
N GLN A 347 7.42 -22.44 -6.72
CA GLN A 347 8.44 -22.72 -7.73
C GLN A 347 8.79 -24.20 -7.85
N ASN A 348 8.91 -24.91 -6.72
CA ASN A 348 9.29 -26.33 -6.69
C ASN A 348 8.16 -27.25 -7.19
N ASN A 349 6.91 -26.80 -7.09
CA ASN A 349 5.73 -27.62 -7.39
C ASN A 349 5.02 -27.28 -8.70
N LYS A 350 5.49 -26.27 -9.45
CA LYS A 350 4.89 -25.84 -10.72
C LYS A 350 4.80 -26.93 -11.80
N ASP A 351 5.72 -27.89 -11.77
CA ASP A 351 5.78 -28.99 -12.76
C ASP A 351 4.91 -30.19 -12.33
N GLN A 352 4.40 -30.19 -11.10
CA GLN A 352 3.67 -31.30 -10.48
C GLN A 352 2.20 -30.95 -10.22
N LEU A 353 1.92 -29.68 -9.96
CA LEU A 353 0.59 -29.15 -9.64
C LEU A 353 0.32 -27.91 -10.49
N TYR A 354 -0.95 -27.69 -10.81
CA TYR A 354 -1.39 -26.41 -11.38
C TYR A 354 -1.37 -25.34 -10.29
N VAL A 355 -0.33 -24.52 -10.26
CA VAL A 355 -0.15 -23.43 -9.29
C VAL A 355 -0.07 -22.08 -10.01
N THR A 356 -0.23 -21.00 -9.26
CA THR A 356 -0.01 -19.65 -9.81
C THR A 356 1.44 -19.45 -10.25
N GLU A 357 1.61 -18.81 -11.40
CA GLU A 357 2.93 -18.47 -11.92
C GLU A 357 3.55 -17.32 -11.10
N ILE A 358 4.84 -17.43 -10.81
CA ILE A 358 5.63 -16.34 -10.22
C ILE A 358 6.35 -15.60 -11.34
N LEU A 359 5.90 -14.38 -11.62
CA LEU A 359 6.46 -13.51 -12.65
C LEU A 359 7.74 -12.80 -12.17
N ASP A 360 7.74 -12.40 -10.90
CA ASP A 360 8.87 -11.74 -10.24
C ASP A 360 8.81 -12.05 -8.75
N ALA A 361 9.97 -12.11 -8.11
CA ALA A 361 10.07 -12.32 -6.67
C ALA A 361 11.28 -11.58 -6.10
N TYR A 362 11.08 -11.00 -4.92
CA TYR A 362 12.11 -10.24 -4.23
C TYR A 362 12.16 -10.66 -2.77
N GLN A 363 13.37 -10.81 -2.26
CA GLN A 363 13.63 -11.04 -0.85
C GLN A 363 14.87 -10.27 -0.40
N LYS A 364 14.69 -9.34 0.54
CA LYS A 364 15.80 -8.64 1.21
C LYS A 364 15.33 -7.96 2.49
N ASN A 365 16.19 -7.83 3.49
CA ASN A 365 15.94 -7.04 4.71
C ASN A 365 14.61 -7.37 5.42
N ASN A 366 14.28 -8.66 5.56
CA ASN A 366 13.00 -9.15 6.11
C ASN A 366 11.78 -8.58 5.38
N VAL A 367 11.91 -8.39 4.08
CA VAL A 367 10.83 -8.06 3.16
C VAL A 367 10.80 -9.11 2.07
N CYS A 368 9.63 -9.67 1.82
CA CYS A 368 9.39 -10.53 0.68
C CYS A 368 8.20 -9.98 -0.10
N TYR A 369 8.31 -9.95 -1.43
CA TYR A 369 7.16 -9.87 -2.31
C TYR A 369 7.32 -10.81 -3.49
N TYR A 370 6.20 -11.19 -4.09
CA TYR A 370 6.20 -11.80 -5.41
C TYR A 370 5.01 -11.29 -6.23
N ASP A 371 5.19 -11.28 -7.54
CA ASP A 371 4.19 -10.90 -8.52
C ASP A 371 3.63 -12.16 -9.20
N MET A 372 2.32 -12.19 -9.36
CA MET A 372 1.59 -13.24 -10.07
C MET A 372 0.70 -12.62 -11.15
N PRO A 373 0.40 -13.34 -12.25
CA PRO A 373 -0.39 -12.79 -13.35
C PRO A 373 -1.81 -12.44 -12.90
N TYR A 374 -2.33 -11.32 -13.39
CA TYR A 374 -3.75 -11.02 -13.32
C TYR A 374 -4.46 -11.70 -14.49
N LEU A 375 -5.23 -12.75 -14.20
CA LEU A 375 -6.04 -13.45 -15.18
C LEU A 375 -7.50 -12.99 -15.02
N GLY A 376 -8.02 -12.26 -16.00
CA GLY A 376 -9.35 -11.61 -15.91
C GLY A 376 -10.52 -12.58 -15.70
N ASP A 377 -10.40 -13.80 -16.23
CA ASP A 377 -11.42 -14.85 -16.15
C ASP A 377 -11.27 -15.77 -14.93
N SER A 378 -10.37 -15.43 -14.00
CA SER A 378 -10.18 -16.20 -12.77
C SER A 378 -11.25 -15.87 -11.73
N ILE A 379 -11.88 -16.92 -11.18
CA ILE A 379 -12.89 -16.82 -10.12
C ILE A 379 -12.49 -17.78 -8.99
N GLY A 380 -12.50 -17.33 -7.73
CA GLY A 380 -12.26 -18.22 -6.59
C GLY A 380 -13.32 -19.32 -6.51
N LEU A 381 -12.97 -20.53 -6.09
CA LEU A 381 -13.91 -21.65 -6.08
C LEU A 381 -15.14 -21.36 -5.21
N PHE A 382 -15.00 -20.55 -4.15
CA PHE A 382 -16.15 -20.07 -3.35
C PHE A 382 -17.22 -19.43 -4.24
N ASP A 383 -16.84 -18.42 -5.02
CA ASP A 383 -17.75 -17.72 -5.94
C ASP A 383 -18.20 -18.63 -7.10
N TYR A 384 -17.31 -19.52 -7.56
CA TYR A 384 -17.62 -20.47 -8.63
C TYR A 384 -18.73 -21.44 -8.23
N ILE A 385 -18.71 -21.97 -7.00
CA ILE A 385 -19.76 -22.85 -6.44
C ILE A 385 -21.14 -22.18 -6.45
N HIS A 386 -21.18 -20.86 -6.30
CA HIS A 386 -22.42 -20.07 -6.23
C HIS A 386 -22.88 -19.49 -7.57
N SER A 387 -22.03 -19.53 -8.60
CA SER A 387 -22.30 -18.93 -9.91
C SER A 387 -22.40 -19.94 -11.06
N MET A 388 -21.91 -21.17 -10.86
CA MET A 388 -21.85 -22.20 -11.90
C MET A 388 -22.64 -23.46 -11.51
N PRO A 389 -22.99 -24.34 -12.49
CA PRO A 389 -23.63 -25.61 -12.18
C PRO A 389 -22.77 -26.47 -11.25
N LEU A 390 -23.40 -27.09 -10.26
CA LEU A 390 -22.77 -27.91 -9.24
C LEU A 390 -21.83 -29.00 -9.80
N GLU A 391 -22.20 -29.62 -10.93
CA GLU A 391 -21.37 -30.64 -11.60
C GLU A 391 -20.04 -30.10 -12.09
N SER A 392 -19.97 -28.82 -12.43
CA SER A 392 -18.73 -28.17 -12.85
C SER A 392 -17.84 -27.92 -11.65
N SER A 393 -18.41 -27.46 -10.53
CA SER A 393 -17.70 -27.26 -9.27
C SER A 393 -17.13 -28.57 -8.72
N TRP A 394 -17.92 -29.64 -8.76
CA TRP A 394 -17.46 -30.97 -8.35
C TRP A 394 -16.33 -31.48 -9.25
N ARG A 395 -16.42 -31.32 -10.59
CA ARG A 395 -15.35 -31.72 -11.51
C ARG A 395 -14.01 -31.03 -11.21
N ILE A 396 -14.05 -29.74 -10.85
CA ILE A 396 -12.85 -29.01 -10.44
C ILE A 396 -12.30 -29.59 -9.12
N MET A 397 -13.16 -29.74 -8.11
CA MET A 397 -12.76 -30.32 -6.83
C MET A 397 -12.17 -31.73 -6.97
N GLU A 398 -12.83 -32.60 -7.71
CA GLU A 398 -12.40 -33.96 -8.00
C GLU A 398 -11.02 -33.97 -8.68
N SER A 399 -10.81 -33.05 -9.64
CA SER A 399 -9.50 -32.89 -10.29
C SER A 399 -8.42 -32.46 -9.30
N VAL A 400 -8.72 -31.52 -8.39
CA VAL A 400 -7.80 -31.05 -7.35
C VAL A 400 -7.38 -32.19 -6.42
N VAL A 401 -8.35 -32.92 -5.84
CA VAL A 401 -8.07 -34.00 -4.91
C VAL A 401 -7.39 -35.19 -5.59
N SER A 402 -7.75 -35.47 -6.84
CA SER A 402 -7.11 -36.52 -7.64
C SER A 402 -5.66 -36.18 -7.96
N ASP A 403 -5.35 -34.94 -8.34
CA ASP A 403 -3.98 -34.52 -8.64
C ASP A 403 -3.09 -34.49 -7.41
N LEU A 404 -3.62 -34.08 -6.25
CA LEU A 404 -2.87 -34.15 -5.00
C LEU A 404 -2.54 -35.60 -4.63
N GLU A 405 -3.51 -36.52 -4.70
CA GLU A 405 -3.26 -37.93 -4.35
C GLU A 405 -2.34 -38.62 -5.36
N SER A 406 -2.51 -38.38 -6.66
CA SER A 406 -1.83 -39.13 -7.72
C SER A 406 -0.46 -38.56 -8.09
N ASN A 407 -0.32 -37.24 -8.18
CA ASN A 407 0.89 -36.60 -8.69
C ASN A 407 1.80 -36.09 -7.58
N TYR A 408 1.27 -35.84 -6.38
CA TYR A 408 2.00 -35.12 -5.34
C TYR A 408 2.25 -35.97 -4.08
N SER A 409 1.21 -36.37 -3.36
CA SER A 409 1.33 -37.03 -2.05
C SER A 409 2.02 -38.40 -2.11
N LYS A 410 1.93 -39.11 -3.24
CA LYS A 410 2.55 -40.45 -3.40
C LYS A 410 4.03 -40.43 -3.80
N LYS A 411 4.56 -39.28 -4.22
CA LYS A 411 5.93 -39.18 -4.75
C LYS A 411 7.01 -39.17 -3.66
N TYR A 412 6.66 -38.63 -2.49
CA TYR A 412 7.51 -38.56 -1.32
C TYR A 412 6.71 -39.11 -0.14
N SER A 413 7.02 -40.32 0.31
CA SER A 413 6.31 -40.94 1.43
C SER A 413 7.30 -41.58 2.41
N CYS A 414 7.28 -41.11 3.66
CA CYS A 414 7.87 -41.84 4.79
C CYS A 414 6.83 -41.98 5.90
N LYS A 415 6.89 -43.04 6.70
CA LYS A 415 5.92 -43.22 7.80
C LYS A 415 6.07 -42.07 8.81
N ALA A 416 4.96 -41.55 9.33
CA ALA A 416 5.00 -40.53 10.35
C ALA A 416 5.70 -41.06 11.61
N ASP A 417 6.66 -40.29 12.13
CA ASP A 417 7.39 -40.66 13.34
C ASP A 417 6.63 -40.21 14.61
N ALA A 418 6.79 -41.00 15.67
CA ALA A 418 6.08 -40.78 16.93
C ALA A 418 6.46 -39.46 17.63
N ASP A 419 7.70 -38.98 17.46
CA ASP A 419 8.18 -37.76 18.10
C ASP A 419 7.53 -36.53 17.48
N THR A 420 7.40 -36.49 16.16
CA THR A 420 6.73 -35.43 15.43
C THR A 420 5.22 -35.44 15.66
N ILE A 421 4.59 -36.62 15.76
CA ILE A 421 3.18 -36.74 16.19
C ILE A 421 3.03 -36.16 17.61
N LYS A 422 3.95 -36.47 18.54
CA LYS A 422 3.94 -35.91 19.89
C LYS A 422 4.06 -34.39 19.88
N GLN A 423 5.01 -33.85 19.11
CA GLN A 423 5.16 -32.40 18.96
C GLN A 423 3.93 -31.74 18.33
N TYR A 424 3.29 -32.41 17.37
CA TYR A 424 2.06 -31.93 16.74
C TYR A 424 0.92 -31.86 17.75
N TYR A 425 0.73 -32.91 18.56
CA TYR A 425 -0.23 -32.92 19.66
C TYR A 425 0.07 -31.78 20.67
N ASP A 426 1.30 -31.69 21.17
CA ASP A 426 1.63 -30.71 22.22
C ASP A 426 1.44 -29.26 21.73
N LYS A 427 1.89 -28.96 20.50
CA LYS A 427 1.87 -27.59 19.94
C LYS A 427 0.55 -27.19 19.29
N LYS A 428 -0.15 -28.11 18.63
CA LYS A 428 -1.34 -27.79 17.80
C LYS A 428 -2.66 -28.18 18.45
N ILE A 429 -2.63 -29.13 19.39
CA ILE A 429 -3.83 -29.62 20.07
C ILE A 429 -3.83 -29.09 21.51
N ARG A 430 -3.00 -29.67 22.39
CA ARG A 430 -2.97 -29.36 23.83
C ARG A 430 -2.81 -27.86 24.10
N SER A 431 -1.76 -27.23 23.56
CA SER A 431 -1.51 -25.79 23.77
C SER A 431 -2.66 -24.90 23.28
N ASN A 432 -3.39 -25.31 22.24
CA ASN A 432 -4.50 -24.50 21.71
C ASN A 432 -5.79 -24.72 22.51
N ILE A 433 -6.06 -25.94 22.97
CA ILE A 433 -7.14 -26.21 23.93
C ILE A 433 -6.91 -25.37 25.19
N ASP A 434 -5.69 -25.38 25.75
CA ASP A 434 -5.36 -24.58 26.93
C ASP A 434 -5.63 -23.08 26.71
N LYS A 435 -5.32 -22.54 25.52
CA LYS A 435 -5.62 -21.14 25.19
C LYS A 435 -7.12 -20.86 25.09
N ILE A 436 -7.90 -21.81 24.54
CA ILE A 436 -9.36 -21.68 24.43
C ILE A 436 -9.98 -21.69 25.83
N MET A 437 -9.61 -22.67 26.67
CA MET A 437 -10.17 -22.83 28.02
C MET A 437 -9.80 -21.68 28.96
N ASN A 438 -8.64 -21.05 28.76
CA ASN A 438 -8.20 -19.90 29.56
C ASN A 438 -8.66 -18.55 28.97
N ALA A 439 -9.37 -18.53 27.84
CA ALA A 439 -9.79 -17.28 27.21
C ALA A 439 -10.97 -16.65 27.96
N HIS A 440 -10.76 -15.46 28.53
CA HIS A 440 -11.80 -14.73 29.26
C HIS A 440 -13.09 -14.55 28.44
N VAL A 441 -12.96 -14.28 27.13
CA VAL A 441 -14.09 -14.06 26.20
C VAL A 441 -15.00 -15.29 26.06
N LEU A 442 -14.49 -16.50 26.31
CA LEU A 442 -15.24 -17.74 26.22
C LEU A 442 -15.59 -18.35 27.58
N SER A 443 -15.14 -17.73 28.68
CA SER A 443 -15.23 -18.30 30.03
C SER A 443 -16.67 -18.63 30.46
N GLU A 444 -17.63 -17.76 30.12
CA GLU A 444 -19.05 -18.01 30.40
C GLU A 444 -19.60 -19.23 29.64
N LEU A 445 -19.16 -19.45 28.40
CA LEU A 445 -19.61 -20.57 27.57
C LEU A 445 -18.99 -21.89 28.04
N THR A 446 -17.71 -21.88 28.42
CA THR A 446 -17.00 -23.09 28.88
C THR A 446 -17.49 -23.60 30.24
N ASN A 447 -18.28 -22.82 30.98
CA ASN A 447 -18.86 -23.24 32.27
C ASN A 447 -20.07 -24.18 32.12
N TYR A 448 -20.60 -24.35 30.91
CA TYR A 448 -21.74 -25.22 30.66
C TYR A 448 -21.31 -26.52 30.00
N GLU A 449 -21.95 -27.63 30.39
CA GLU A 449 -21.77 -28.94 29.72
C GLU A 449 -22.40 -28.97 28.33
N LYS A 450 -23.44 -28.16 28.10
CA LYS A 450 -24.17 -28.07 26.83
C LYS A 450 -24.35 -26.63 26.38
N VAL A 451 -24.20 -26.40 25.09
CA VAL A 451 -24.42 -25.11 24.43
C VAL A 451 -25.53 -25.22 23.40
N VAL A 452 -26.31 -24.16 23.26
CA VAL A 452 -27.36 -24.06 22.23
C VAL A 452 -26.83 -23.20 21.09
N ILE A 453 -26.68 -23.77 19.91
CA ILE A 453 -26.15 -23.09 18.72
C ILE A 453 -27.26 -23.00 17.69
N ASN A 454 -27.69 -21.77 17.37
CA ASN A 454 -28.78 -21.50 16.41
C ASN A 454 -30.07 -22.32 16.67
N GLY A 455 -30.37 -22.61 17.94
CA GLY A 455 -31.56 -23.34 18.37
C GLY A 455 -31.37 -24.84 18.61
N GLU A 456 -30.23 -25.41 18.24
CA GLU A 456 -29.91 -26.83 18.44
C GLU A 456 -28.95 -27.02 19.63
N THR A 457 -29.11 -28.12 20.37
CA THR A 457 -28.28 -28.40 21.57
C THR A 457 -27.12 -29.30 21.22
N TYR A 458 -25.92 -28.89 21.60
CA TYR A 458 -24.67 -29.63 21.42
C TYR A 458 -23.99 -29.89 22.75
N ASP A 459 -23.29 -31.02 22.86
CA ASP A 459 -22.38 -31.25 23.97
C ASP A 459 -21.19 -30.29 23.81
N ASN A 460 -20.85 -29.57 24.86
CA ASN A 460 -19.84 -28.52 24.78
C ASN A 460 -18.44 -29.13 24.69
N LEU A 461 -17.44 -28.35 24.27
CA LEU A 461 -16.05 -28.82 24.15
C LEU A 461 -15.53 -29.45 25.45
N THR A 462 -16.01 -28.99 26.61
CA THR A 462 -15.72 -29.52 27.94
C THR A 462 -16.00 -31.02 28.08
N MET A 463 -17.05 -31.52 27.40
CA MET A 463 -17.45 -32.93 27.44
C MET A 463 -16.45 -33.86 26.71
N PHE A 464 -15.62 -33.31 25.84
CA PHE A 464 -14.65 -34.08 25.05
C PHE A 464 -13.22 -33.97 25.59
N LEU A 465 -12.99 -33.16 26.63
CA LEU A 465 -11.64 -32.83 27.09
C LEU A 465 -10.82 -34.06 27.52
N ASP A 466 -11.44 -35.06 28.15
CA ASP A 466 -10.74 -36.29 28.56
C ASP A 466 -10.07 -37.00 27.36
N LYS A 467 -10.79 -37.09 26.23
CA LYS A 467 -10.26 -37.66 24.99
C LYS A 467 -9.30 -36.70 24.30
N LEU A 468 -9.67 -35.42 24.18
CA LEU A 468 -8.86 -34.42 23.49
C LEU A 468 -7.50 -34.18 24.18
N TYR A 469 -7.40 -34.34 25.50
CA TYR A 469 -6.16 -34.30 26.26
C TYR A 469 -5.41 -35.64 26.31
N SER A 470 -5.98 -36.77 25.87
CA SER A 470 -5.27 -38.05 25.80
C SER A 470 -4.32 -38.08 24.61
N PHE A 471 -3.02 -38.21 24.85
CA PHE A 471 -2.05 -38.36 23.76
C PHE A 471 -2.20 -39.72 23.06
N GLU A 472 -2.54 -40.77 23.81
CA GLU A 472 -2.74 -42.12 23.31
C GLU A 472 -3.86 -42.17 22.27
N PHE A 473 -4.96 -41.45 22.52
CA PHE A 473 -6.06 -41.30 21.57
C PHE A 473 -5.60 -40.71 20.23
N TRP A 474 -4.89 -39.58 20.26
CA TRP A 474 -4.38 -38.96 19.03
C TRP A 474 -3.30 -39.79 18.34
N LYS A 475 -2.47 -40.50 19.12
CA LYS A 475 -1.45 -41.39 18.59
C LYS A 475 -2.08 -42.54 17.79
N GLU A 476 -3.17 -43.12 18.28
CA GLU A 476 -3.91 -44.17 17.57
C GLU A 476 -4.51 -43.66 16.26
N ILE A 477 -5.11 -42.46 16.29
CA ILE A 477 -5.73 -41.85 15.11
C ILE A 477 -4.70 -41.58 14.01
N PHE A 478 -3.53 -41.04 14.36
CA PHE A 478 -2.50 -40.66 13.38
C PHE A 478 -1.44 -41.74 13.15
N GLU A 479 -1.62 -42.98 13.65
CA GLU A 479 -0.60 -44.04 13.60
C GLU A 479 -0.23 -44.45 12.15
N ASN A 480 -1.20 -44.38 11.25
CA ASN A 480 -1.05 -44.80 9.85
C ASN A 480 -0.77 -43.62 8.91
N ASP A 481 -0.58 -42.42 9.45
CA ASP A 481 -0.21 -41.27 8.65
C ASP A 481 1.22 -41.43 8.11
N TYR A 482 1.44 -40.82 6.96
CA TYR A 482 2.75 -40.75 6.30
C TYR A 482 3.04 -39.31 5.92
N TYR A 483 4.31 -38.95 5.86
CA TYR A 483 4.73 -37.64 5.43
C TYR A 483 4.94 -37.58 3.95
N SER A 484 4.33 -36.57 3.35
CA SER A 484 4.55 -36.13 1.99
C SER A 484 4.69 -34.62 1.96
N ASP A 485 5.10 -34.09 0.82
CA ASP A 485 4.87 -32.68 0.59
C ASP A 485 3.35 -32.43 0.51
N ILE A 486 2.92 -31.28 1.03
CA ILE A 486 1.51 -30.89 1.15
C ILE A 486 1.32 -29.44 0.71
N HIS A 487 0.10 -29.08 0.34
CA HIS A 487 -0.27 -27.67 0.17
C HIS A 487 -0.33 -26.99 1.54
N GLY A 488 -0.93 -27.62 2.55
CA GLY A 488 -0.94 -27.22 3.95
C GLY A 488 -1.99 -26.16 4.34
N ASP A 489 -2.66 -25.55 3.37
CA ASP A 489 -3.80 -24.65 3.56
C ASP A 489 -4.82 -24.76 2.41
N LEU A 490 -5.17 -25.97 1.98
CA LEU A 490 -6.06 -26.19 0.84
C LEU A 490 -7.54 -25.95 1.20
N THR A 491 -7.93 -24.68 1.37
CA THR A 491 -9.32 -24.27 1.53
C THR A 491 -9.97 -24.02 0.16
N VAL A 492 -11.30 -23.88 0.14
CA VAL A 492 -12.03 -23.52 -1.09
C VAL A 492 -11.57 -22.15 -1.65
N GLU A 493 -11.17 -21.19 -0.81
CA GLU A 493 -10.66 -19.89 -1.26
C GLU A 493 -9.31 -19.98 -2.00
N ASN A 494 -8.51 -21.00 -1.69
CA ASN A 494 -7.16 -21.18 -2.26
C ASN A 494 -7.16 -21.99 -3.57
N ILE A 495 -8.34 -22.36 -4.07
CA ILE A 495 -8.54 -22.96 -5.39
C ILE A 495 -9.14 -21.88 -6.31
N VAL A 496 -8.41 -21.52 -7.36
CA VAL A 496 -8.87 -20.53 -8.34
C VAL A 496 -9.26 -21.24 -9.63
N CYS A 497 -10.50 -21.01 -10.07
CA CYS A 497 -11.06 -21.58 -11.28
C CYS A 497 -10.73 -20.67 -12.47
N ASN A 498 -10.16 -21.22 -13.54
CA ASN A 498 -9.91 -20.50 -14.78
C ASN A 498 -9.89 -21.48 -15.96
N ILE A 499 -10.72 -21.22 -16.97
CA ILE A 499 -10.88 -22.08 -18.15
C ILE A 499 -9.60 -22.23 -19.00
N ASN A 500 -8.65 -21.31 -18.87
CA ASN A 500 -7.39 -21.33 -19.62
C ASN A 500 -6.35 -22.30 -19.03
N TYR A 501 -6.61 -22.84 -17.83
CA TYR A 501 -5.79 -23.91 -17.27
C TYR A 501 -6.24 -25.28 -17.76
N PRO A 502 -5.33 -26.26 -17.99
CA PRO A 502 -5.68 -27.56 -18.57
C PRO A 502 -6.80 -28.31 -17.87
N LYS A 503 -6.88 -28.19 -16.53
CA LYS A 503 -7.95 -28.78 -15.71
C LYS A 503 -8.94 -27.76 -15.14
N GLY A 504 -8.92 -26.53 -15.65
CA GLY A 504 -9.84 -25.48 -15.24
C GLY A 504 -9.53 -24.84 -13.89
N TYR A 505 -8.38 -25.13 -13.26
CA TYR A 505 -8.00 -24.57 -11.97
C TYR A 505 -6.49 -24.35 -11.81
N TYR A 506 -6.14 -23.54 -10.82
CA TYR A 506 -4.81 -23.47 -10.22
C TYR A 506 -4.88 -23.15 -8.73
N LEU A 507 -3.83 -23.51 -8.00
CA LEU A 507 -3.71 -23.32 -6.56
C LEU A 507 -2.91 -22.05 -6.23
N ILE A 508 -3.30 -21.42 -5.12
CA ILE A 508 -2.63 -20.25 -4.54
C ILE A 508 -2.43 -20.46 -3.03
N ASP A 509 -1.57 -19.64 -2.44
CA ASP A 509 -1.41 -19.57 -0.98
C ASP A 509 -1.09 -20.88 -0.23
N PRO A 510 -0.04 -21.61 -0.66
CA PRO A 510 0.43 -22.79 0.05
C PRO A 510 1.11 -22.44 1.38
N ASN A 511 1.01 -23.38 2.32
CA ASN A 511 1.63 -23.36 3.64
C ASN A 511 2.21 -24.74 4.01
N GLY A 512 3.17 -25.20 3.21
CA GLY A 512 3.74 -26.57 3.31
C GLY A 512 4.56 -26.86 4.58
N GLY A 513 4.97 -25.86 5.36
CA GLY A 513 5.82 -26.01 6.54
C GLY A 513 5.10 -26.50 7.80
N ASN A 514 4.46 -27.67 7.76
CA ASN A 514 3.81 -28.28 8.94
C ASN A 514 4.74 -29.27 9.66
N ILE A 515 4.64 -29.30 10.99
CA ILE A 515 5.41 -30.22 11.83
C ILE A 515 5.04 -31.65 11.47
N HIS A 516 3.75 -31.96 11.44
CA HIS A 516 3.22 -33.22 10.94
C HIS A 516 2.78 -32.98 9.49
N SER A 517 3.58 -33.37 8.49
CA SER A 517 3.31 -33.10 7.07
C SER A 517 2.52 -34.23 6.41
N SER A 518 1.38 -34.59 6.99
CA SER A 518 0.48 -35.61 6.44
C SER A 518 -0.40 -35.02 5.33
N PRO A 519 -0.58 -35.70 4.18
CA PRO A 519 -1.49 -35.25 3.12
C PRO A 519 -2.94 -35.21 3.58
N ASN A 520 -3.28 -35.90 4.68
CA ASN A 520 -4.58 -35.82 5.33
C ASN A 520 -4.94 -34.38 5.77
N LEU A 521 -3.93 -33.51 5.93
CA LEU A 521 -4.12 -32.08 6.24
C LEU A 521 -4.79 -31.30 5.11
N ASP A 522 -4.55 -31.66 3.85
CA ASP A 522 -5.13 -30.96 2.71
C ASP A 522 -6.61 -31.31 2.53
N TYR A 523 -6.95 -32.61 2.66
CA TYR A 523 -8.35 -33.04 2.66
C TYR A 523 -9.14 -32.46 3.83
N SER A 524 -8.55 -32.42 5.02
CA SER A 524 -9.18 -31.84 6.20
C SER A 524 -9.33 -30.32 6.13
N LYS A 525 -8.50 -29.63 5.34
CA LYS A 525 -8.70 -28.20 5.02
C LYS A 525 -9.91 -27.98 4.10
N LEU A 526 -10.14 -28.87 3.14
CA LEU A 526 -11.37 -28.85 2.35
C LEU A 526 -12.60 -29.19 3.19
N LEU A 527 -12.49 -30.10 4.16
CA LEU A 527 -13.55 -30.35 5.14
C LEU A 527 -13.82 -29.12 6.01
N GLN A 528 -12.78 -28.44 6.50
CA GLN A 528 -12.95 -27.18 7.25
C GLN A 528 -13.77 -26.15 6.45
N SER A 529 -13.58 -26.07 5.13
CA SER A 529 -14.43 -25.25 4.24
C SER A 529 -15.85 -25.81 4.11
N LEU A 530 -16.02 -27.06 3.69
CA LEU A 530 -17.32 -27.61 3.26
C LEU A 530 -18.17 -28.18 4.40
N HIS A 531 -17.57 -28.94 5.30
CA HIS A 531 -18.20 -29.50 6.48
C HIS A 531 -18.32 -28.43 7.57
N GLY A 532 -17.18 -27.81 7.93
CA GLY A 532 -17.12 -26.75 8.94
C GLY A 532 -17.71 -25.39 8.51
N ASN A 533 -18.04 -25.21 7.23
CA ASN A 533 -18.63 -23.98 6.68
C ASN A 533 -17.76 -22.71 6.87
N TYR A 534 -16.44 -22.87 7.00
CA TYR A 534 -15.51 -21.82 7.43
C TYR A 534 -15.67 -20.47 6.69
N GLU A 535 -15.86 -20.47 5.37
CA GLU A 535 -16.00 -19.23 4.58
C GLU A 535 -17.25 -18.42 5.01
N PHE A 536 -18.36 -19.09 5.34
CA PHE A 536 -19.58 -18.42 5.82
C PHE A 536 -19.38 -17.75 7.18
N PHE A 537 -18.54 -18.34 8.05
CA PHE A 537 -18.17 -17.70 9.32
C PHE A 537 -17.36 -16.42 9.06
N MET A 538 -16.48 -16.40 8.06
CA MET A 538 -15.71 -15.19 7.73
C MET A 538 -16.59 -14.03 7.26
N HIS A 539 -17.66 -14.32 6.51
CA HIS A 539 -18.62 -13.33 6.02
C HIS A 539 -19.69 -12.91 7.04
N THR A 540 -19.80 -13.60 8.17
CA THR A 540 -20.80 -13.28 9.19
C THR A 540 -20.31 -12.16 10.11
N ALA A 541 -21.10 -11.09 10.20
CA ALA A 541 -20.70 -9.85 10.88
C ALA A 541 -21.10 -9.78 12.36
N LYS A 542 -22.13 -10.50 12.80
CA LYS A 542 -22.69 -10.37 14.15
C LYS A 542 -23.01 -11.74 14.76
N VAL A 543 -22.63 -11.90 16.03
CA VAL A 543 -23.00 -13.01 16.90
C VAL A 543 -23.68 -12.44 18.14
N LYS A 544 -24.67 -13.16 18.65
CA LYS A 544 -25.29 -12.89 19.96
C LYS A 544 -24.98 -14.07 20.87
N VAL A 545 -24.48 -13.76 22.05
CA VAL A 545 -24.23 -14.74 23.10
C VAL A 545 -25.12 -14.38 24.29
N ASN A 546 -25.87 -15.36 24.78
CA ASN A 546 -26.69 -15.24 25.97
C ASN A 546 -26.53 -16.51 26.82
N LYS A 547 -25.75 -16.42 27.91
CA LYS A 547 -25.38 -17.58 28.73
C LYS A 547 -24.77 -18.70 27.86
N ASN A 548 -25.42 -19.85 27.77
CA ASN A 548 -24.99 -21.00 26.96
C ASN A 548 -25.54 -20.99 25.52
N GLU A 549 -26.25 -19.94 25.11
CA GLU A 549 -26.82 -19.83 23.78
C GLU A 549 -25.96 -18.93 22.87
N ILE A 550 -25.64 -19.43 21.68
CA ILE A 550 -24.90 -18.73 20.63
C ILE A 550 -25.78 -18.67 19.39
N SER A 551 -26.13 -17.45 18.98
CA SER A 551 -27.03 -17.20 17.84
C SER A 551 -26.37 -16.30 16.81
N PHE A 552 -26.34 -16.75 15.55
CA PHE A 552 -25.78 -16.03 14.41
C PHE A 552 -26.40 -16.47 13.09
N LYS A 553 -26.39 -15.58 12.10
CA LYS A 553 -26.98 -15.87 10.79
C LYS A 553 -25.94 -16.53 9.88
N ILE A 554 -26.02 -17.85 9.71
CA ILE A 554 -25.28 -18.57 8.66
C ILE A 554 -26.14 -18.62 7.40
N THR A 555 -25.59 -18.26 6.26
CA THR A 555 -26.26 -18.37 4.95
C THR A 555 -25.72 -19.59 4.20
N ARG A 556 -25.80 -20.77 4.83
CA ARG A 556 -25.31 -22.03 4.28
C ARG A 556 -26.08 -22.35 2.99
N THR A 557 -25.36 -22.73 1.94
CA THR A 557 -25.97 -23.01 0.63
C THR A 557 -26.10 -24.50 0.39
N THR A 558 -27.18 -24.89 -0.30
CA THR A 558 -27.42 -26.29 -0.68
C THR A 558 -26.28 -26.85 -1.55
N SER A 559 -25.60 -26.00 -2.32
CA SER A 559 -24.43 -26.38 -3.10
C SER A 559 -23.28 -26.90 -2.22
N TYR A 560 -23.00 -26.24 -1.09
CA TYR A 560 -21.98 -26.70 -0.14
C TYR A 560 -22.33 -28.06 0.46
N ASP A 561 -23.60 -28.28 0.82
CA ASP A 561 -24.06 -29.56 1.38
C ASP A 561 -23.87 -30.72 0.41
N VAL A 562 -24.18 -30.50 -0.88
CA VAL A 562 -24.00 -31.55 -1.88
C VAL A 562 -22.53 -31.78 -2.17
N LEU A 563 -21.71 -30.73 -2.23
CA LEU A 563 -20.25 -30.88 -2.43
C LEU A 563 -19.59 -31.58 -1.24
N TYR A 564 -19.98 -31.25 0.00
CA TYR A 564 -19.55 -31.96 1.20
C TYR A 564 -19.88 -33.45 1.08
N LYS A 565 -21.14 -33.81 0.77
CA LYS A 565 -21.55 -35.22 0.63
C LYS A 565 -20.77 -35.95 -0.47
N ARG A 566 -20.42 -35.27 -1.57
CA ARG A 566 -19.57 -35.85 -2.62
C ARG A 566 -18.13 -36.03 -2.16
N LEU A 567 -17.58 -35.07 -1.43
CA LEU A 567 -16.24 -35.17 -0.86
C LEU A 567 -16.17 -36.31 0.16
N ASP A 568 -17.11 -36.39 1.10
CA ASP A 568 -17.22 -37.50 2.08
C ASP A 568 -17.28 -38.85 1.37
N LYS A 569 -18.13 -38.97 0.35
CA LYS A 569 -18.22 -40.17 -0.48
C LYS A 569 -16.89 -40.49 -1.17
N TYR A 570 -16.25 -39.51 -1.80
CA TYR A 570 -14.95 -39.68 -2.44
C TYR A 570 -13.90 -40.20 -1.45
N LEU A 571 -13.84 -39.62 -0.24
CA LEU A 571 -12.90 -40.05 0.80
C LEU A 571 -13.16 -41.51 1.23
N LYS A 572 -14.42 -41.87 1.46
CA LYS A 572 -14.84 -43.23 1.85
C LYS A 572 -14.65 -44.27 0.74
N ASP A 573 -14.79 -43.87 -0.53
CA ASP A 573 -14.59 -44.74 -1.69
C ASP A 573 -13.09 -44.91 -2.02
N THR A 574 -12.25 -43.91 -1.70
CA THR A 574 -10.82 -43.89 -2.06
C THR A 574 -9.90 -44.41 -0.97
N PHE A 575 -10.25 -44.20 0.31
CA PHE A 575 -9.38 -44.49 1.45
C PHE A 575 -10.01 -45.47 2.43
N ASP A 576 -9.17 -46.17 3.19
CA ASP A 576 -9.65 -47.02 4.27
C ASP A 576 -10.24 -46.19 5.43
N ALA A 577 -11.07 -46.85 6.24
CA ALA A 577 -11.80 -46.21 7.34
C ALA A 577 -10.86 -45.53 8.37
N LYS A 578 -9.64 -46.04 8.58
CA LYS A 578 -8.69 -45.42 9.53
C LYS A 578 -8.14 -44.12 8.96
N ARG A 579 -7.78 -44.08 7.68
CA ARG A 579 -7.32 -42.85 7.01
C ARG A 579 -8.43 -41.81 6.93
N VAL A 580 -9.67 -42.22 6.63
CA VAL A 580 -10.83 -41.31 6.67
C VAL A 580 -11.02 -40.73 8.07
N LYS A 581 -10.96 -41.57 9.13
CA LYS A 581 -11.00 -41.09 10.53
C LYS A 581 -9.89 -40.07 10.79
N SER A 582 -8.64 -40.37 10.40
CA SER A 582 -7.51 -39.42 10.54
C SER A 582 -7.77 -38.07 9.87
N ILE A 583 -8.31 -38.07 8.63
CA ILE A 583 -8.67 -36.85 7.90
C ILE A 583 -9.69 -36.00 8.68
N TYR A 584 -10.79 -36.59 9.14
CA TYR A 584 -11.79 -35.85 9.91
C TYR A 584 -11.21 -35.30 11.22
N PHE A 585 -10.41 -36.10 11.94
CA PHE A 585 -9.78 -35.62 13.18
C PHE A 585 -8.77 -34.49 12.95
N HIS A 586 -8.12 -34.42 11.79
CA HIS A 586 -7.32 -33.24 11.41
C HIS A 586 -8.17 -31.98 11.24
N GLU A 587 -9.44 -32.08 10.87
CA GLU A 587 -10.36 -30.93 10.81
C GLU A 587 -10.53 -30.29 12.20
N ILE A 588 -10.72 -31.11 13.24
CA ILE A 588 -10.76 -30.64 14.64
C ILE A 588 -9.47 -29.87 14.96
N VAL A 589 -8.30 -30.40 14.57
CA VAL A 589 -7.03 -29.72 14.83
C VAL A 589 -6.94 -28.37 14.10
N HIS A 590 -7.46 -28.24 12.89
CA HIS A 590 -7.51 -26.96 12.18
C HIS A 590 -8.40 -25.94 12.88
N TRP A 591 -9.55 -26.36 13.41
CA TRP A 591 -10.41 -25.48 14.23
C TRP A 591 -9.73 -25.07 15.54
N LEU A 592 -9.09 -26.01 16.25
CA LEU A 592 -8.31 -25.71 17.45
C LEU A 592 -7.19 -24.69 17.16
N ARG A 593 -6.52 -24.81 16.01
CA ARG A 593 -5.47 -23.86 15.58
C ARG A 593 -6.01 -22.48 15.22
N LEU A 594 -7.23 -22.41 14.67
CA LEU A 594 -7.89 -21.15 14.27
C LEU A 594 -8.27 -20.31 15.50
N MET A 595 -8.73 -20.97 16.57
CA MET A 595 -9.32 -20.29 17.73
C MET A 595 -8.40 -19.25 18.41
N PRO A 596 -7.12 -19.53 18.74
CA PRO A 596 -6.25 -18.53 19.36
C PRO A 596 -6.09 -17.26 18.52
N TYR A 597 -6.05 -17.38 17.19
CA TYR A 597 -5.97 -16.22 16.31
C TYR A 597 -7.24 -15.37 16.39
N LYS A 598 -8.42 -16.00 16.42
CA LYS A 598 -9.71 -15.31 16.55
C LYS A 598 -9.93 -14.70 17.92
N ILE A 599 -9.54 -15.37 18.99
CA ILE A 599 -9.61 -14.83 20.35
C ILE A 599 -8.78 -13.54 20.47
N ASN A 600 -7.58 -13.50 19.88
CA ASN A 600 -6.67 -12.37 20.01
C ASN A 600 -6.96 -11.21 19.05
N ASN A 601 -7.42 -11.48 17.83
CA ASN A 601 -7.56 -10.46 16.79
C ASN A 601 -9.03 -10.11 16.46
N ASP A 602 -9.99 -10.90 16.93
CA ASP A 602 -11.40 -10.84 16.53
C ASP A 602 -12.32 -11.31 17.68
N SER A 603 -12.08 -10.77 18.88
CA SER A 603 -12.71 -11.21 20.13
C SER A 603 -14.24 -11.21 20.05
N ASP A 604 -14.82 -10.23 19.37
CA ASP A 604 -16.27 -10.06 19.25
C ASP A 604 -16.93 -11.22 18.50
N ARG A 605 -16.20 -11.87 17.59
CA ARG A 605 -16.68 -13.02 16.82
C ARG A 605 -16.12 -14.35 17.31
N ALA A 606 -15.27 -14.36 18.33
CA ALA A 606 -14.63 -15.57 18.83
C ALA A 606 -15.66 -16.65 19.26
N ALA A 607 -16.78 -16.25 19.88
CA ALA A 607 -17.85 -17.17 20.26
C ALA A 607 -18.51 -17.88 19.05
N MET A 608 -18.57 -17.22 17.90
CA MET A 608 -19.09 -17.82 16.67
C MET A 608 -18.15 -18.91 16.14
N PHE A 609 -16.84 -18.65 16.10
CA PHE A 609 -15.86 -19.68 15.70
C PHE A 609 -15.78 -20.82 16.72
N TYR A 610 -15.99 -20.52 18.01
CA TYR A 610 -16.13 -21.55 19.04
C TYR A 610 -17.34 -22.46 18.79
N ALA A 611 -18.48 -21.88 18.41
CA ALA A 611 -19.66 -22.66 18.02
C ALA A 611 -19.35 -23.60 16.84
N GLY A 612 -18.63 -23.10 15.82
CA GLY A 612 -18.17 -23.93 14.69
C GLY A 612 -17.29 -25.10 15.12
N LEU A 613 -16.32 -24.86 16.02
CA LEU A 613 -15.50 -25.92 16.61
C LEU A 613 -16.36 -26.95 17.37
N VAL A 614 -17.32 -26.51 18.20
CA VAL A 614 -18.20 -27.40 18.96
C VAL A 614 -19.04 -28.27 18.03
N MET A 615 -19.64 -27.69 17.00
CA MET A 615 -20.42 -28.43 16.00
C MET A 615 -19.58 -29.51 15.33
N VAL A 616 -18.40 -29.14 14.80
CA VAL A 616 -17.49 -30.08 14.11
C VAL A 616 -17.00 -31.20 15.04
N VAL A 617 -16.72 -30.89 16.31
CA VAL A 617 -16.34 -31.91 17.30
C VAL A 617 -17.50 -32.88 17.53
N ASN A 618 -18.74 -32.40 17.74
CA ASN A 618 -19.89 -33.29 17.93
C ASN A 618 -20.10 -34.20 16.72
N ASP A 619 -20.12 -33.64 15.52
CA ASP A 619 -20.36 -34.39 14.27
C ASP A 619 -19.32 -35.51 14.07
N ILE A 620 -18.04 -35.21 14.31
CA ILE A 620 -16.94 -36.18 14.13
C ILE A 620 -16.95 -37.27 15.21
N PHE A 621 -17.20 -36.92 16.46
CA PHE A 621 -17.27 -37.91 17.54
C PHE A 621 -18.53 -38.79 17.41
N GLU A 622 -19.65 -38.26 16.91
CA GLU A 622 -20.84 -39.05 16.60
C GLU A 622 -20.56 -40.07 15.49
N GLU A 623 -19.91 -39.65 14.39
CA GLU A 623 -19.62 -40.52 13.24
C GLU A 623 -18.58 -41.61 13.55
N PHE A 624 -17.48 -41.26 14.24
CA PHE A 624 -16.29 -42.13 14.33
C PHE A 624 -15.98 -42.72 15.69
N ASP A 625 -16.65 -42.27 16.76
CA ASP A 625 -16.25 -42.60 18.13
C ASP A 625 -17.42 -42.95 19.06
N ASN A 626 -18.66 -42.98 18.54
CA ASN A 626 -19.89 -43.45 19.20
C ASN A 626 -19.92 -43.15 20.70
N ILE A 627 -20.07 -41.87 21.06
CA ILE A 627 -20.34 -41.48 22.43
C ILE A 627 -21.80 -41.87 22.75
N ASP A 628 -21.97 -43.01 23.41
CA ASP A 628 -23.16 -43.45 24.13
C ASP A 628 -24.54 -43.38 23.43
N LYS A 629 -24.76 -44.24 22.43
CA LYS A 629 -26.10 -44.84 22.17
C LYS A 629 -26.38 -46.10 23.01
N ARG A 630 -25.60 -46.33 24.06
CA ARG A 630 -25.90 -47.30 25.13
C ARG A 630 -26.24 -46.56 26.42
N ILE A 631 -27.36 -45.82 26.43
CA ILE A 631 -28.32 -45.64 27.55
C ILE A 631 -29.35 -44.60 27.07
N GLY A 632 -30.62 -44.99 26.97
CA GLY A 632 -31.75 -44.04 27.02
C GLY A 632 -32.46 -43.68 25.71
N ILE A 633 -33.25 -44.62 25.20
CA ILE A 633 -34.55 -44.45 24.50
C ILE A 633 -34.99 -42.99 24.20
N LYS A 634 -35.19 -42.69 22.91
CA LYS A 634 -36.47 -42.15 22.43
C LYS A 634 -36.85 -42.77 21.10
N ALA A 635 -37.75 -43.75 21.19
CA ALA A 635 -38.70 -44.06 20.16
C ALA A 635 -39.78 -42.97 20.07
N CYS A 636 -40.57 -43.08 18.99
CA CYS A 636 -41.72 -42.30 18.54
C CYS A 636 -41.39 -41.14 17.61
N ASN A 637 -42.05 -40.92 16.47
CA ASN A 637 -42.92 -41.68 15.56
C ASN A 637 -43.52 -40.61 14.63
N VAL A 638 -43.76 -40.96 13.36
CA VAL A 638 -44.41 -40.20 12.27
C VAL A 638 -43.52 -39.21 11.53
#